data_AF-A0A542QNJ2-F1
#
_entry.id   AF-A0A542QNJ2-F1
#
_cell.length_a   1.000
_cell.length_b   1.000
_cell.length_c   1.000
_cell.angle_alpha   90.00
_cell.angle_beta   90.00
_cell.angle_gamma   90.00
#
_symmetry.space_group_name_H-M   'P 1'
#
loop_
_entity.id
_entity.type
_entity.pdbx_description
1 polymer ?
#
loop_
_entity_poly.entity_id
_entity_poly.type
_entity_poly.pdbx_seq_one_letter_code
_entity_poly.pdbx_strand_id
1 'polypeptide(L)'
;MPPRTRTRFRSRAGRGTAVLAATAVLTGLLAAAVPSAAVDDPAPVAVDRFEGEVPFANPPAEGIFTWGSDADDQPRLEFKERADAPEGAKVLEGSYDISAWGGLTHDFAFDKPAHDWTAHQGIRFWWYGQNTAPLPPGSGKRINFELKDGGANGEASELWTTSFTDDWEGWHLVEIPFADFVYRADYQPVGGIDQVLGLNEIWGYALTLPTGAPGRFAMDGVELYGKADPALKAKVVTDAAVYPVDEGGTAQVKISVATTGSGPIDEPVTVAYTTEGGTAEAGTDYAPVSGTVTFPAGSVSGTSRTVAVATKKDTAAESAETIPIKLTVTGAKPPAETPQVVVDAHGLPYLDARLPVKKRVADLLSRMTLAEKAGQMTQAERNALKSQGDIARYDLGSLLSGGGSVPTPNAPEAWARMVDAYQLRAQATRFQIPLIYGVDAVHGHNNVIGSTIMPHNIGIGATRDPAVAEKAGAVTAKEVRATGVPWDFAPCLCVTRDERWGRSYESFGEDPALVTAMETVIRGMQGPPSGKDLARNDKVLATAKHFAGDGGTEYGSSTTGSYTIDQGITKVTRQELEAVHLAPFAEAVKRGTGSVMPSYSSLDIVGDDKGPVKMHASAEMINGVLKDRMGFKGFVISDWQAIDQIPGDYASDVRTSVNAGLDMIMVPTAYPDFHRTLQEEVNTGRISRARIDDAVSRILTQKFTLGLFEKPYADTANIGTVGSAAHRAVAREAAAKSQVLLKNDGAVLPLKPSQKVYVAGSNADDLGNQAGGWTVTWQGSSGKITTGTTILEAMKKAAPDTAPTYSKDASAPMDGHDVGVVVVGETPYAEGIGDVGNGHDLELGAADKAAVDKVCGAMKCAVLIVSGRPQLIGDRLGDIDALVASWLPGTEGDGVADVLYGKRPFTGQLPVTWPKSANQLPINVGDAAYDPQYPYGWGLTTLQKPPRGGELTLKAIALAARVLQAAGRGDSPEARALVSQARLIVQQKTGRHVTAAVSKPFAEADHLALGGDVTGAVAALTVAFRRG
;
A
#
# COMPACT_ATOMS: atom_id res chain seq x y z
N MET A 1 -37.80 51.40 37.01
CA MET A 1 -37.61 52.34 38.13
C MET A 1 -37.12 51.54 39.36
N PRO A 2 -36.16 52.08 40.13
CA PRO A 2 -35.27 51.37 41.07
C PRO A 2 -35.93 51.21 42.48
N PRO A 3 -35.30 50.79 43.62
CA PRO A 3 -33.87 50.65 43.95
C PRO A 3 -33.50 49.46 44.91
N ARG A 4 -32.22 49.02 45.00
CA ARG A 4 -31.17 49.28 46.02
C ARG A 4 -31.23 48.59 47.41
N THR A 5 -30.11 47.88 47.69
CA THR A 5 -29.16 47.99 48.83
C THR A 5 -29.44 47.43 50.24
N ARG A 6 -28.54 46.49 50.62
CA ARG A 6 -27.59 46.46 51.79
C ARG A 6 -28.13 46.46 53.24
N THR A 7 -27.71 45.44 54.01
CA THR A 7 -26.62 45.41 55.04
C THR A 7 -26.95 44.70 56.39
N ARG A 8 -26.01 43.80 56.79
CA ARG A 8 -25.24 43.72 58.06
C ARG A 8 -25.51 42.61 59.12
N PHE A 9 -24.36 42.23 59.73
CA PHE A 9 -24.03 41.46 60.96
C PHE A 9 -24.06 39.91 60.87
N ARG A 10 -22.93 39.16 60.95
CA ARG A 10 -21.83 38.92 61.95
C ARG A 10 -22.10 37.69 62.85
N SER A 11 -21.17 36.73 62.83
CA SER A 11 -20.70 35.99 64.02
C SER A 11 -19.28 35.45 63.84
N ARG A 12 -18.47 35.55 64.92
CA ARG A 12 -17.09 35.04 65.15
C ARG A 12 -17.11 33.51 65.37
N ALA A 13 -16.05 32.70 65.54
CA ALA A 13 -14.63 32.78 65.93
C ALA A 13 -13.97 31.44 65.44
N GLY A 14 -12.66 31.15 65.43
CA GLY A 14 -11.44 31.78 65.92
C GLY A 14 -10.23 30.91 65.50
N ARG A 15 -9.03 31.49 65.50
CA ARG A 15 -7.71 30.85 65.35
C ARG A 15 -6.88 31.18 66.60
N GLY A 16 -5.93 30.33 66.98
CA GLY A 16 -4.94 30.68 68.00
C GLY A 16 -3.90 29.59 68.24
N THR A 17 -2.69 29.88 67.78
CA THR A 17 -1.43 29.10 67.82
C THR A 17 -0.73 29.14 69.18
N ALA A 18 0.30 28.28 69.29
CA ALA A 18 1.48 28.31 70.17
C ALA A 18 1.40 27.54 71.50
N VAL A 19 2.39 26.65 71.71
CA VAL A 19 3.36 26.68 72.82
C VAL A 19 4.41 25.57 72.61
N LEU A 20 5.64 25.87 73.02
CA LEU A 20 6.90 25.15 72.84
C LEU A 20 7.34 24.46 74.16
N ALA A 21 8.14 23.40 74.02
CA ALA A 21 9.05 22.75 74.99
C ALA A 21 8.40 21.90 76.11
N ALA A 22 8.51 20.56 76.02
CA ALA A 22 9.53 19.69 76.66
C ALA A 22 9.11 19.30 78.10
N THR A 23 9.06 18.04 78.55
CA THR A 23 9.96 16.89 78.36
C THR A 23 9.30 15.63 78.96
N ALA A 24 9.71 14.44 78.50
CA ALA A 24 9.86 13.18 79.25
C ALA A 24 8.60 12.32 79.65
N VAL A 25 8.46 11.13 79.02
CA VAL A 25 8.82 9.79 79.56
C VAL A 25 7.87 8.61 79.23
N LEU A 26 8.49 7.56 78.66
CA LEU A 26 8.19 6.11 78.55
C LEU A 26 6.95 5.64 77.74
N THR A 27 7.11 5.17 76.50
CA THR A 27 7.55 3.83 76.00
C THR A 27 6.52 2.71 76.10
N GLY A 28 6.11 2.20 74.94
CA GLY A 28 5.59 0.83 74.79
C GLY A 28 4.50 0.70 73.74
N LEU A 29 4.89 0.48 72.47
CA LEU A 29 4.28 -0.38 71.43
C LEU A 29 4.47 0.23 70.02
N LEU A 30 4.83 -0.64 69.07
CA LEU A 30 5.13 -0.44 67.63
C LEU A 30 6.62 -0.28 67.26
N ALA A 31 7.32 -1.42 67.28
CA ALA A 31 8.47 -1.67 66.43
C ALA A 31 8.06 -2.72 65.39
N ALA A 32 7.83 -2.30 64.15
CA ALA A 32 7.96 -3.12 62.93
C ALA A 32 7.83 -2.21 61.70
N ALA A 33 8.79 -2.37 60.77
CA ALA A 33 8.81 -1.86 59.40
C ALA A 33 9.01 -0.34 59.21
N VAL A 34 10.25 0.10 59.34
CA VAL A 34 10.78 1.14 58.43
C VAL A 34 11.30 0.39 57.20
N PRO A 35 10.78 0.60 55.99
CA PRO A 35 11.44 0.13 54.78
C PRO A 35 12.74 0.92 54.64
N SER A 36 13.83 0.17 54.53
CA SER A 36 15.09 0.67 53.97
C SER A 36 14.79 1.41 52.67
N ALA A 37 15.07 2.71 52.62
CA ALA A 37 15.23 3.40 51.35
C ALA A 37 16.32 2.68 50.55
N ALA A 38 16.06 2.43 49.27
CA ALA A 38 17.03 1.84 48.36
C ALA A 38 18.25 2.78 48.23
N VAL A 39 19.44 2.25 48.43
CA VAL A 39 20.72 2.99 48.40
C VAL A 39 21.43 2.80 47.04
N ASP A 40 20.75 2.28 46.01
CA ASP A 40 21.41 1.80 44.77
C ASP A 40 20.89 2.37 43.43
N ASP A 41 19.96 3.34 43.41
CA ASP A 41 19.52 3.94 42.14
C ASP A 41 20.47 5.06 41.67
N PRO A 42 20.89 5.07 40.38
CA PRO A 42 21.71 6.15 39.84
C PRO A 42 20.94 7.48 39.86
N ALA A 43 21.67 8.58 40.01
CA ALA A 43 21.08 9.91 39.92
C ALA A 43 20.44 10.11 38.53
N PRO A 44 19.29 10.81 38.43
CA PRO A 44 18.65 11.10 37.16
C PRO A 44 19.58 11.86 36.20
N VAL A 45 19.46 11.57 34.91
CA VAL A 45 20.26 12.20 33.85
C VAL A 45 19.35 13.06 32.99
N ALA A 46 19.56 14.37 33.03
CA ALA A 46 18.79 15.33 32.23
C ALA A 46 18.99 15.08 30.72
N VAL A 47 17.88 15.02 29.99
CA VAL A 47 17.79 14.98 28.53
C VAL A 47 17.41 16.36 28.00
N ASP A 48 16.33 16.96 28.52
CA ASP A 48 15.88 18.33 28.20
C ASP A 48 15.41 19.06 29.44
N ARG A 49 15.79 20.35 29.56
CA ARG A 49 15.26 21.27 30.58
C ARG A 49 14.34 22.33 30.00
N PHE A 50 14.33 22.49 28.68
CA PHE A 50 13.55 23.49 27.95
C PHE A 50 13.84 24.95 28.34
N GLU A 51 15.08 25.24 28.72
CA GLU A 51 15.57 26.60 29.02
C GLU A 51 16.11 27.33 27.78
N GLY A 52 16.12 26.64 26.63
CA GLY A 52 16.62 27.11 25.34
C GLY A 52 17.97 26.52 24.93
N GLU A 53 18.43 25.48 25.63
CA GLU A 53 19.63 24.71 25.31
C GLU A 53 19.49 23.87 24.03
N VAL A 54 18.29 23.33 23.77
CA VAL A 54 17.94 22.65 22.53
C VAL A 54 17.06 23.59 21.70
N PRO A 55 17.45 23.96 20.46
CA PRO A 55 16.70 24.89 19.64
C PRO A 55 15.49 24.23 18.95
N PHE A 56 14.55 25.06 18.49
CA PHE A 56 13.63 24.60 17.43
C PHE A 56 14.39 24.52 16.10
N ALA A 57 14.36 23.36 15.44
CA ALA A 57 15.19 23.08 14.27
C ALA A 57 14.39 22.42 13.13
N ASN A 58 15.09 21.91 12.11
CA ASN A 58 14.55 20.96 11.14
C ASN A 58 15.58 19.82 11.01
N PRO A 59 15.15 18.57 10.73
CA PRO A 59 16.08 17.49 10.48
C PRO A 59 17.02 17.85 9.32
N PRO A 60 18.32 17.47 9.37
CA PRO A 60 18.94 16.52 10.31
C PRO A 60 19.63 17.18 11.54
N ALA A 61 19.33 18.44 11.85
CA ALA A 61 19.96 19.13 12.98
C ALA A 61 19.39 18.65 14.32
N GLU A 62 20.22 18.68 15.37
CA GLU A 62 19.73 18.54 16.75
C GLU A 62 18.71 19.62 17.06
N GLY A 63 17.56 19.21 17.60
CA GLY A 63 16.52 20.15 17.96
C GLY A 63 15.15 19.53 18.13
N ILE A 64 14.23 20.40 18.54
CA ILE A 64 12.80 20.10 18.63
C ILE A 64 12.13 20.57 17.35
N PHE A 65 11.35 19.72 16.71
CA PHE A 65 10.57 20.13 15.54
C PHE A 65 9.25 19.38 15.43
N THR A 66 8.35 19.94 14.63
CA THR A 66 6.94 19.58 14.56
C THR A 66 6.62 18.88 13.26
N TRP A 67 5.66 17.96 13.31
CA TRP A 67 5.24 17.17 12.15
C TRP A 67 3.73 16.93 12.21
N GLY A 68 3.12 16.68 11.06
CA GLY A 68 1.68 16.46 10.93
C GLY A 68 1.28 16.07 9.50
N SER A 69 0.06 15.57 9.34
CA SER A 69 -0.51 15.18 8.03
C SER A 69 -0.48 16.30 7.01
N ASP A 70 -0.60 17.53 7.48
CA ASP A 70 -0.45 18.76 6.72
C ASP A 70 0.15 19.86 7.62
N ALA A 71 0.17 21.09 7.11
CA ALA A 71 0.71 22.24 7.84
C ALA A 71 -0.18 22.71 9.00
N ASP A 72 -1.48 22.42 8.97
CA ASP A 72 -2.43 22.78 10.03
C ASP A 72 -2.35 21.77 11.20
N ASP A 73 -1.99 20.52 10.90
CA ASP A 73 -1.76 19.45 11.87
C ASP A 73 -0.38 19.52 12.55
N GLN A 74 0.42 20.58 12.35
CA GLN A 74 1.65 20.78 13.12
C GLN A 74 1.38 21.60 14.39
N PRO A 75 1.77 21.09 15.59
CA PRO A 75 1.62 21.87 16.80
C PRO A 75 2.48 23.14 16.74
N ARG A 76 2.03 24.21 17.40
CA ARG A 76 2.83 25.43 17.59
C ARG A 76 3.51 25.36 18.95
N LEU A 77 4.84 25.50 18.96
CA LEU A 77 5.66 25.37 20.16
C LEU A 77 6.34 26.70 20.55
N GLU A 78 6.50 26.93 21.85
CA GLU A 78 7.30 28.03 22.40
C GLU A 78 7.99 27.64 23.71
N PHE A 79 9.21 28.15 23.95
CA PHE A 79 9.82 28.13 25.28
C PHE A 79 9.32 29.32 26.08
N LYS A 80 8.65 29.08 27.20
CA LYS A 80 7.92 30.12 27.92
C LYS A 80 8.22 30.14 29.40
N GLU A 81 8.45 31.34 29.93
CA GLU A 81 8.61 31.53 31.37
C GLU A 81 7.34 31.15 32.14
N ARG A 82 7.50 30.32 33.17
CA ARG A 82 6.43 29.95 34.12
C ARG A 82 6.95 30.03 35.54
N ALA A 83 6.25 30.80 36.38
CA ALA A 83 6.62 30.95 37.79
C ALA A 83 6.47 29.66 38.62
N ASP A 84 5.70 28.71 38.12
CA ASP A 84 5.46 27.39 38.72
C ASP A 84 6.11 26.26 37.91
N ALA A 85 7.12 26.56 37.08
CA ALA A 85 7.92 25.54 36.38
C ALA A 85 8.56 24.57 37.39
N PRO A 86 8.41 23.23 37.22
CA PRO A 86 9.02 22.24 38.08
C PRO A 86 10.56 22.26 38.07
N GLU A 87 11.16 22.56 36.91
CA GLU A 87 12.59 22.75 36.72
C GLU A 87 12.85 24.12 36.08
N GLY A 88 13.95 24.78 36.45
CA GLY A 88 14.37 26.02 35.81
C GLY A 88 13.36 27.19 35.90
N ALA A 89 13.26 27.97 34.82
CA ALA A 89 12.43 29.17 34.69
C ALA A 89 11.47 29.12 33.50
N LYS A 90 11.71 28.23 32.52
CA LYS A 90 10.92 28.07 31.30
C LYS A 90 10.44 26.64 31.15
N VAL A 91 9.39 26.48 30.35
CA VAL A 91 8.86 25.18 29.95
C VAL A 91 8.63 25.15 28.45
N LEU A 92 8.51 23.95 27.88
CA LEU A 92 8.00 23.78 26.52
C LEU A 92 6.48 23.86 26.55
N GLU A 93 5.91 24.91 25.97
CA GLU A 93 4.46 25.05 25.80
C GLU A 93 4.07 24.78 24.35
N GLY A 94 2.98 24.03 24.16
CA GLY A 94 2.46 23.71 22.83
C GLY A 94 0.95 23.92 22.70
N SER A 95 0.51 24.20 21.48
CA SER A 95 -0.91 24.21 21.07
C SER A 95 -1.10 23.38 19.79
N TYR A 96 -2.19 22.65 19.69
CA TYR A 96 -2.46 21.72 18.59
C TYR A 96 -3.94 21.69 18.23
N ASP A 97 -4.24 21.37 16.97
CA ASP A 97 -5.58 21.07 16.46
C ASP A 97 -5.47 20.02 15.36
N ILE A 98 -5.28 18.76 15.77
CA ILE A 98 -4.87 17.68 14.87
C ILE A 98 -6.10 16.99 14.27
N SER A 99 -6.20 16.97 12.95
CA SER A 99 -7.29 16.35 12.20
C SER A 99 -7.05 14.86 11.91
N ALA A 100 -5.81 14.46 11.56
CA ALA A 100 -5.46 13.07 11.28
C ALA A 100 -4.27 12.56 12.08
N TRP A 101 -3.08 13.16 11.97
CA TRP A 101 -1.93 12.84 12.82
C TRP A 101 -0.96 14.03 12.93
N GLY A 102 -0.31 14.18 14.07
CA GLY A 102 0.65 15.27 14.29
C GLY A 102 1.23 15.29 15.69
N GLY A 103 2.34 15.98 15.86
CA GLY A 103 3.14 15.90 17.06
C GLY A 103 4.47 16.64 16.98
N LEU A 104 5.35 16.32 17.91
CA LEU A 104 6.70 16.84 17.98
C LEU A 104 7.72 15.73 18.23
N THR A 105 8.95 15.99 17.84
CA THR A 105 10.12 15.15 18.14
C THR A 105 11.24 16.00 18.69
N HIS A 106 12.05 15.43 19.56
CA HIS A 106 13.40 15.89 19.83
C HIS A 106 14.37 14.85 19.26
N ASP A 107 15.20 15.28 18.30
CA ASP A 107 16.26 14.47 17.72
C ASP A 107 17.64 14.95 18.15
N PHE A 108 18.54 14.01 18.42
CA PHE A 108 19.97 14.27 18.60
C PHE A 108 20.68 14.50 17.27
N ALA A 109 21.82 15.20 17.32
CA ALA A 109 22.58 15.56 16.13
C ALA A 109 23.05 14.31 15.35
N PHE A 110 22.70 14.25 14.05
CA PHE A 110 23.06 13.16 13.15
C PHE A 110 24.57 12.96 12.96
N ASP A 111 25.36 14.01 13.19
CA ASP A 111 26.83 13.98 13.07
C ASP A 111 27.52 13.62 14.40
N LYS A 112 26.75 13.23 15.42
CA LYS A 112 27.23 12.76 16.71
C LYS A 112 26.92 11.27 16.91
N PRO A 113 27.64 10.58 17.79
CA PRO A 113 27.25 9.24 18.22
C PRO A 113 25.86 9.25 18.86
N ALA A 114 25.12 8.16 18.67
CA ALA A 114 23.89 7.89 19.41
C ALA A 114 24.13 7.85 20.93
N HIS A 115 23.07 8.07 21.70
CA HIS A 115 23.13 8.07 23.16
C HIS A 115 22.88 6.66 23.71
N ASP A 116 23.61 6.33 24.78
CA ASP A 116 23.45 5.06 25.50
C ASP A 116 22.65 5.28 26.79
N TRP A 117 21.43 4.75 26.81
CA TRP A 117 20.47 4.79 27.91
C TRP A 117 20.35 3.44 28.64
N THR A 118 21.19 2.43 28.31
CA THR A 118 21.09 1.06 28.83
C THR A 118 21.28 0.93 30.34
N ALA A 119 21.81 1.95 31.01
CA ALA A 119 22.02 1.98 32.46
C ALA A 119 20.75 2.37 33.27
N HIS A 120 19.68 2.81 32.59
CA HIS A 120 18.52 3.42 33.21
C HIS A 120 17.26 2.55 33.13
N GLN A 121 16.37 2.72 34.10
CA GLN A 121 15.10 2.00 34.17
C GLN A 121 14.08 2.54 33.16
N GLY A 122 14.09 3.85 32.92
CA GLY A 122 13.10 4.52 32.09
C GLY A 122 13.38 6.00 31.92
N ILE A 123 12.40 6.67 31.32
CA ILE A 123 12.37 8.12 31.09
C ILE A 123 11.23 8.74 31.89
N ARG A 124 11.43 9.94 32.42
CA ARG A 124 10.39 10.70 33.12
C ARG A 124 10.46 12.18 32.79
N PHE A 125 9.32 12.85 32.95
CA PHE A 125 9.18 14.27 32.65
C PHE A 125 7.95 14.84 33.36
N TRP A 126 7.95 16.14 33.60
CA TRP A 126 6.77 16.84 34.11
C TRP A 126 5.82 17.20 32.99
N TRP A 127 4.53 16.92 33.19
CA TRP A 127 3.45 17.29 32.27
C TRP A 127 2.37 18.08 33.01
N TYR A 128 1.95 19.20 32.44
CA TYR A 128 0.91 20.04 33.01
C TYR A 128 -0.48 19.65 32.49
N GLY A 129 -1.25 18.98 33.33
CA GLY A 129 -2.62 18.59 33.05
C GLY A 129 -3.54 19.80 32.96
N GLN A 130 -4.31 19.87 31.87
CA GLN A 130 -5.13 21.04 31.52
C GLN A 130 -6.55 21.00 32.05
N ASN A 131 -6.89 19.96 32.81
CA ASN A 131 -8.24 19.77 33.31
C ASN A 131 -8.55 20.81 34.40
N THR A 132 -9.78 21.32 34.44
CA THR A 132 -10.23 22.27 35.50
C THR A 132 -10.50 21.59 36.84
N ALA A 133 -10.43 20.25 36.86
CA ALA A 133 -10.47 19.36 38.00
C ALA A 133 -9.96 17.97 37.55
N PRO A 134 -9.41 17.13 38.44
CA PRO A 134 -9.04 15.77 38.09
C PRO A 134 -10.21 14.98 37.48
N LEU A 135 -9.95 14.30 36.36
CA LEU A 135 -10.90 13.42 35.69
C LEU A 135 -10.87 12.01 36.29
N PRO A 136 -11.90 11.19 36.09
CA PRO A 136 -11.82 9.76 36.40
C PRO A 136 -10.59 9.12 35.73
N PRO A 137 -9.84 8.24 36.43
CA PRO A 137 -8.66 7.61 35.87
C PRO A 137 -8.93 6.95 34.51
N GLY A 138 -8.09 7.27 33.51
CA GLY A 138 -8.18 6.74 32.15
C GLY A 138 -9.22 7.42 31.24
N SER A 139 -9.89 8.48 31.69
CA SER A 139 -10.90 9.20 30.88
C SER A 139 -10.36 10.48 30.20
N GLY A 140 -9.09 10.80 30.43
CA GLY A 140 -8.41 11.94 29.84
C GLY A 140 -7.98 11.75 28.38
N LYS A 141 -7.28 12.75 27.83
CA LYS A 141 -6.70 12.64 26.48
C LYS A 141 -5.48 11.71 26.53
N ARG A 142 -5.35 10.80 25.57
CA ARG A 142 -4.20 9.88 25.45
C ARG A 142 -3.10 10.52 24.62
N ILE A 143 -1.89 10.60 25.17
CA ILE A 143 -0.69 11.10 24.48
C ILE A 143 0.22 9.89 24.26
N ASN A 144 0.64 9.66 23.02
CA ASN A 144 1.63 8.60 22.75
C ASN A 144 3.04 9.18 22.89
N PHE A 145 3.92 8.43 23.55
CA PHE A 145 5.32 8.75 23.75
C PHE A 145 6.17 7.71 23.03
N GLU A 146 7.20 8.15 22.31
CA GLU A 146 8.00 7.29 21.44
C GLU A 146 9.48 7.45 21.72
N LEU A 147 10.25 6.35 21.62
CA LEU A 147 11.71 6.34 21.58
C LEU A 147 12.19 6.05 20.17
N LYS A 148 13.24 6.75 19.77
CA LYS A 148 13.99 6.52 18.53
C LYS A 148 15.26 5.75 18.86
N ASP A 149 15.27 4.44 18.60
CA ASP A 149 16.36 3.54 18.96
C ASP A 149 16.93 2.78 17.73
N GLY A 150 18.26 2.63 17.68
CA GLY A 150 18.94 2.03 16.54
C GLY A 150 18.91 2.91 15.30
N GLY A 151 19.22 2.34 14.15
CA GLY A 151 19.30 3.09 12.89
C GLY A 151 20.57 3.94 12.78
N ALA A 152 20.75 4.58 11.63
CA ALA A 152 21.90 5.47 11.40
C ALA A 152 21.72 6.87 12.04
N ASN A 153 20.50 7.21 12.45
CA ASN A 153 20.08 8.50 13.01
C ASN A 153 18.58 8.46 13.38
N GLY A 154 18.06 9.52 14.02
CA GLY A 154 16.67 9.60 14.51
C GLY A 154 15.57 9.49 13.45
N GLU A 155 15.86 9.78 12.18
CA GLU A 155 14.90 9.61 11.08
C GLU A 155 15.02 8.23 10.40
N ALA A 156 15.95 7.40 10.85
CA ALA A 156 16.16 6.02 10.43
C ALA A 156 16.07 5.02 11.59
N SER A 157 15.77 5.49 12.81
CA SER A 157 15.64 4.67 14.01
C SER A 157 14.36 3.86 14.05
N GLU A 158 14.38 2.75 14.78
CA GLU A 158 13.16 2.07 15.18
C GLU A 158 12.38 2.93 16.16
N LEU A 159 11.08 3.04 15.93
CA LEU A 159 10.16 3.69 16.84
C LEU A 159 9.61 2.66 17.82
N TRP A 160 9.74 2.98 19.09
CA TRP A 160 9.16 2.23 20.19
C TRP A 160 8.14 3.11 20.85
N THR A 161 6.90 2.66 20.98
CA THR A 161 5.78 3.49 21.42
C THR A 161 5.19 2.98 22.73
N THR A 162 4.69 3.92 23.52
CA THR A 162 3.82 3.73 24.67
C THR A 162 2.93 4.96 24.79
N SER A 163 2.17 5.09 25.88
CA SER A 163 1.30 6.25 26.07
C SER A 163 0.98 6.48 27.53
N PHE A 164 0.65 7.73 27.85
CA PHE A 164 0.00 8.08 29.11
C PHE A 164 -1.34 8.80 28.84
N THR A 165 -2.18 8.91 29.85
CA THR A 165 -3.48 9.58 29.76
C THR A 165 -3.47 10.81 30.66
N ASP A 166 -3.70 12.00 30.10
CA ASP A 166 -3.78 13.26 30.85
C ASP A 166 -5.17 13.43 31.48
N ASP A 167 -5.32 12.92 32.70
CA ASP A 167 -6.56 12.96 33.50
C ASP A 167 -6.42 13.75 34.83
N TRP A 168 -5.38 14.58 34.97
CA TRP A 168 -5.11 15.38 36.17
C TRP A 168 -5.17 16.89 35.92
N GLU A 169 -5.10 17.67 37.00
CA GLU A 169 -4.95 19.13 36.98
C GLU A 169 -3.57 19.48 37.52
N GLY A 170 -2.86 20.39 36.85
CA GLY A 170 -1.58 20.88 37.32
C GLY A 170 -0.39 20.02 36.89
N TRP A 171 0.78 20.27 37.48
CA TRP A 171 1.98 19.49 37.17
C TRP A 171 1.92 18.09 37.76
N HIS A 172 2.24 17.10 36.92
CA HIS A 172 2.39 15.71 37.29
C HIS A 172 3.69 15.17 36.70
N LEU A 173 4.42 14.39 37.51
CA LEU A 173 5.61 13.70 37.03
C LEU A 173 5.15 12.40 36.37
N VAL A 174 5.32 12.31 35.05
CA VAL A 174 5.08 11.10 34.27
C VAL A 174 6.35 10.28 34.29
N GLU A 175 6.30 9.07 34.83
CA GLU A 175 7.40 8.10 34.81
C GLU A 175 7.04 6.94 33.89
N ILE A 176 7.86 6.71 32.86
CA ILE A 176 7.65 5.67 31.84
C ILE A 176 8.84 4.69 31.87
N PRO A 177 8.66 3.48 32.42
CA PRO A 177 9.65 2.42 32.33
C PRO A 177 9.94 2.06 30.87
N PHE A 178 11.21 1.81 30.52
CA PHE A 178 11.55 1.34 29.17
C PHE A 178 10.90 0.00 28.82
N ALA A 179 10.57 -0.83 29.82
CA ALA A 179 9.90 -2.12 29.64
C ALA A 179 8.46 -2.00 29.09
N ASP A 180 7.83 -0.83 29.23
CA ASP A 180 6.48 -0.56 28.75
C ASP A 180 6.44 -0.18 27.27
N PHE A 181 7.59 0.13 26.68
CA PHE A 181 7.68 0.42 25.27
C PHE A 181 7.55 -0.86 24.44
N VAL A 182 6.70 -0.77 23.42
CA VAL A 182 6.52 -1.82 22.43
C VAL A 182 6.95 -1.32 21.07
N TYR A 183 7.41 -2.23 20.21
CA TYR A 183 7.74 -1.88 18.83
C TYR A 183 6.51 -1.25 18.18
N ARG A 184 6.67 -0.07 17.60
CA ARG A 184 5.57 0.63 16.94
C ARG A 184 5.21 -0.10 15.65
N ALA A 185 4.08 -0.79 15.63
CA ALA A 185 3.71 -1.70 14.53
C ALA A 185 2.97 -1.01 13.38
N ASP A 186 2.34 0.14 13.65
CA ASP A 186 1.59 0.93 12.68
C ASP A 186 2.50 1.75 11.75
N TYR A 187 3.66 2.19 12.24
CA TYR A 187 4.59 3.03 11.49
C TYR A 187 6.03 2.85 11.98
N GLN A 188 6.97 2.75 11.03
CA GLN A 188 8.42 2.69 11.26
C GLN A 188 9.14 3.49 10.17
N PRO A 189 10.17 4.27 10.51
CA PRO A 189 11.07 4.87 9.54
C PRO A 189 11.83 3.80 8.74
N VAL A 190 12.28 4.16 7.54
CA VAL A 190 13.04 3.24 6.67
C VAL A 190 14.39 2.95 7.32
N GLY A 191 14.55 1.74 7.88
CA GLY A 191 15.83 1.36 8.49
C GLY A 191 15.78 0.46 9.70
N GLY A 192 14.59 0.09 10.22
CA GLY A 192 14.49 -0.80 11.38
C GLY A 192 15.35 -2.06 11.25
N ILE A 193 16.22 -2.25 12.24
CA ILE A 193 17.40 -3.11 12.12
C ILE A 193 17.10 -4.52 12.65
N ASP A 194 16.34 -4.65 13.74
CA ASP A 194 16.22 -5.92 14.46
C ASP A 194 14.97 -6.11 15.36
N GLN A 195 14.08 -5.12 15.48
CA GLN A 195 12.93 -5.14 16.40
C GLN A 195 13.35 -5.41 17.85
N VAL A 196 14.45 -4.80 18.26
CA VAL A 196 14.96 -4.84 19.62
C VAL A 196 15.10 -3.43 20.16
N LEU A 197 14.54 -3.18 21.36
CA LEU A 197 14.78 -1.94 22.09
C LEU A 197 16.18 -2.04 22.71
N GLY A 198 17.16 -1.59 21.93
CA GLY A 198 18.58 -1.46 22.19
C GLY A 198 18.88 -0.70 23.48
N LEU A 199 18.34 0.52 23.52
CA LEU A 199 18.69 1.60 24.43
C LEU A 199 20.15 2.05 24.32
N ASN A 200 21.02 1.38 23.55
CA ASN A 200 22.42 1.73 23.37
C ASN A 200 22.67 2.66 22.18
N GLU A 201 21.66 2.85 21.32
CA GLU A 201 21.71 3.72 20.14
C GLU A 201 20.46 4.62 20.09
N ILE A 202 20.22 5.40 21.14
CA ILE A 202 19.08 6.31 21.20
C ILE A 202 19.40 7.61 20.45
N TRP A 203 18.46 8.01 19.60
CA TRP A 203 18.55 9.20 18.76
C TRP A 203 17.54 10.29 19.10
N GLY A 204 16.66 10.04 20.07
CA GLY A 204 15.65 11.01 20.48
C GLY A 204 14.36 10.40 21.01
N TYR A 205 13.34 11.24 21.17
CA TYR A 205 11.98 10.83 21.53
C TYR A 205 10.95 11.68 20.78
N ALA A 206 9.72 11.15 20.65
CA ALA A 206 8.62 11.86 20.02
C ALA A 206 7.32 11.76 20.81
N LEU A 207 6.42 12.72 20.58
CA LEU A 207 5.09 12.81 21.17
C LEU A 207 4.06 12.92 20.06
N THR A 208 3.15 11.95 19.97
CA THR A 208 1.97 12.05 19.09
C THR A 208 0.81 12.64 19.87
N LEU A 209 0.22 13.72 19.35
CA LEU A 209 -0.83 14.47 20.01
C LEU A 209 -2.24 13.94 19.63
N PRO A 210 -3.24 14.11 20.51
CA PRO A 210 -4.61 13.65 20.26
C PRO A 210 -5.27 14.30 19.05
N THR A 211 -6.07 13.53 18.32
CA THR A 211 -6.83 13.97 17.14
C THR A 211 -8.26 14.39 17.49
N GLY A 212 -8.90 15.16 16.62
CA GLY A 212 -10.33 15.44 16.65
C GLY A 212 -10.78 16.51 17.65
N ALA A 213 -9.86 17.15 18.38
CA ALA A 213 -10.16 18.34 19.17
C ALA A 213 -8.91 19.17 19.48
N PRO A 214 -8.99 20.51 19.41
CA PRO A 214 -7.88 21.38 19.76
C PRO A 214 -7.47 21.20 21.23
N GLY A 215 -6.20 21.45 21.52
CA GLY A 215 -5.64 21.33 22.86
C GLY A 215 -4.36 22.13 23.03
N ARG A 216 -3.88 22.17 24.28
CA ARG A 216 -2.60 22.75 24.65
C ARG A 216 -1.87 21.78 25.57
N PHE A 217 -0.59 22.00 25.81
CA PHE A 217 0.17 21.29 26.83
C PHE A 217 1.33 22.16 27.33
N ALA A 218 1.87 21.81 28.49
CA ALA A 218 3.18 22.26 28.93
C ALA A 218 3.96 21.08 29.49
N MET A 219 5.24 20.99 29.16
CA MET A 219 6.14 19.91 29.55
C MET A 219 7.47 20.48 30.04
N ASP A 220 8.05 19.82 31.04
CA ASP A 220 9.28 20.27 31.69
C ASP A 220 10.18 19.10 32.15
N GLY A 221 11.49 19.32 32.25
CA GLY A 221 12.48 18.42 32.87
C GLY A 221 12.43 16.96 32.42
N VAL A 222 12.79 16.67 31.16
CA VAL A 222 12.93 15.30 30.66
C VAL A 222 14.23 14.70 31.17
N GLU A 223 14.15 13.56 31.84
CA GLU A 223 15.30 12.89 32.42
C GLU A 223 15.20 11.36 32.42
N LEU A 224 16.34 10.70 32.38
CA LEU A 224 16.46 9.25 32.57
C LEU A 224 16.51 8.94 34.07
N TYR A 225 15.81 7.91 34.52
CA TYR A 225 15.72 7.58 35.95
C TYR A 225 15.92 6.10 36.23
N GLY A 226 16.23 5.78 37.50
CA GLY A 226 16.29 4.42 38.03
C GLY A 226 17.40 3.55 37.45
N LYS A 227 17.54 2.34 38.00
CA LYS A 227 18.50 1.32 37.54
C LYS A 227 17.90 0.44 36.43
N ALA A 228 18.69 0.12 35.41
CA ALA A 228 18.28 -0.74 34.29
C ALA A 228 17.55 -2.03 34.69
N ASP A 229 16.43 -2.33 34.01
CA ASP A 229 15.67 -3.57 34.18
C ASP A 229 16.36 -4.75 33.44
N PRO A 230 16.75 -5.83 34.14
CA PRO A 230 17.30 -7.03 33.51
C PRO A 230 16.39 -7.65 32.43
N ALA A 231 15.07 -7.49 32.51
CA ALA A 231 14.10 -8.00 31.53
C ALA A 231 14.15 -7.28 30.17
N LEU A 232 14.81 -6.12 30.09
CA LEU A 232 15.06 -5.38 28.84
C LEU A 232 16.25 -5.92 28.05
N LYS A 233 17.18 -6.60 28.71
CA LYS A 233 18.41 -7.09 28.07
C LYS A 233 18.30 -8.49 27.50
N ALA A 234 17.35 -9.30 28.01
CA ALA A 234 17.18 -10.69 27.60
C ALA A 234 15.70 -11.05 27.44
N LYS A 235 15.38 -11.74 26.35
CA LYS A 235 14.08 -12.33 26.06
C LYS A 235 14.21 -13.82 25.76
N VAL A 236 13.18 -14.57 26.08
CA VAL A 236 13.01 -15.94 25.61
C VAL A 236 12.19 -15.90 24.34
N VAL A 237 12.65 -16.59 23.31
CA VAL A 237 11.97 -16.73 22.02
C VAL A 237 11.83 -18.20 21.66
N THR A 238 10.80 -18.49 20.88
CA THR A 238 10.67 -19.77 20.18
C THR A 238 10.93 -19.57 18.69
N ASP A 239 11.34 -20.62 17.99
CA ASP A 239 11.55 -20.56 16.53
C ASP A 239 10.25 -20.49 15.72
N ALA A 240 9.12 -20.89 16.32
CA ALA A 240 7.77 -20.67 15.80
C ALA A 240 6.76 -20.49 16.95
N ALA A 241 5.60 -19.90 16.65
CA ALA A 241 4.47 -19.87 17.59
C ALA A 241 3.62 -21.15 17.50
N VAL A 242 3.60 -21.79 16.33
CA VAL A 242 2.81 -22.99 16.05
C VAL A 242 3.70 -24.04 15.40
N TYR A 243 3.57 -25.29 15.87
CA TYR A 243 4.35 -26.45 15.43
C TYR A 243 3.41 -27.56 14.94
N PRO A 244 2.99 -27.52 13.67
CA PRO A 244 2.24 -28.61 13.04
C PRO A 244 3.04 -29.92 13.08
N VAL A 245 2.38 -31.03 13.35
CA VAL A 245 2.97 -32.35 13.37
C VAL A 245 1.94 -33.40 12.95
N ASP A 246 2.35 -34.29 12.05
CA ASP A 246 1.57 -35.48 11.72
C ASP A 246 1.31 -36.31 12.99
N GLU A 247 0.15 -36.95 13.06
CA GLU A 247 -0.16 -37.93 14.09
C GLU A 247 0.95 -38.98 14.30
N GLY A 248 1.26 -39.26 15.57
CA GLY A 248 2.35 -40.15 15.96
C GLY A 248 3.75 -39.57 15.74
N GLY A 249 3.84 -38.34 15.23
CA GLY A 249 5.08 -37.58 15.08
C GLY A 249 5.55 -36.97 16.39
N THR A 250 6.68 -36.27 16.34
CA THR A 250 7.24 -35.56 17.49
C THR A 250 7.60 -34.14 17.08
N ALA A 251 6.94 -33.16 17.70
CA ALA A 251 7.26 -31.75 17.51
C ALA A 251 8.48 -31.36 18.33
N GLN A 252 9.36 -30.55 17.73
CA GLN A 252 10.60 -30.08 18.34
C GLN A 252 10.49 -28.58 18.58
N VAL A 253 10.14 -28.19 19.81
CA VAL A 253 9.97 -26.79 20.18
C VAL A 253 11.30 -26.23 20.67
N LYS A 254 11.92 -25.37 19.86
CA LYS A 254 13.21 -24.77 20.17
C LYS A 254 13.02 -23.49 20.96
N ILE A 255 13.41 -23.53 22.24
CA ILE A 255 13.41 -22.39 23.16
C ILE A 255 14.81 -21.79 23.15
N SER A 256 14.92 -20.50 22.85
CA SER A 256 16.19 -19.77 22.81
C SER A 256 16.17 -18.56 23.72
N VAL A 257 17.33 -18.20 24.25
CA VAL A 257 17.53 -16.89 24.88
C VAL A 257 18.12 -15.93 23.84
N ALA A 258 17.56 -14.74 23.73
CA ALA A 258 18.05 -13.68 22.87
C ALA A 258 18.29 -12.43 23.70
N THR A 259 19.39 -11.75 23.42
CA THR A 259 19.74 -10.49 24.09
C THR A 259 19.72 -9.32 23.14
N THR A 260 19.57 -8.16 23.74
CA THR A 260 19.77 -6.88 23.09
C THR A 260 21.24 -6.68 22.71
N GLY A 261 21.51 -6.24 21.47
CA GLY A 261 22.88 -6.08 20.95
C GLY A 261 23.64 -7.39 20.71
N SER A 262 22.98 -8.55 20.74
CA SER A 262 23.57 -9.89 20.52
C SER A 262 24.67 -10.34 21.50
N GLY A 263 24.88 -9.61 22.61
CA GLY A 263 25.83 -9.98 23.68
C GLY A 263 25.40 -11.24 24.45
N PRO A 264 26.27 -11.81 25.31
CA PRO A 264 25.83 -12.87 26.22
C PRO A 264 24.86 -12.33 27.29
N ILE A 265 24.02 -13.19 27.88
CA ILE A 265 23.18 -12.81 29.03
C ILE A 265 24.02 -12.53 30.28
N ASP A 266 23.71 -11.46 31.00
CA ASP A 266 24.42 -11.05 32.21
C ASP A 266 24.07 -11.94 33.42
N GLU A 267 22.82 -12.41 33.49
CA GLU A 267 22.25 -13.19 34.59
C GLU A 267 21.63 -14.50 34.05
N PRO A 268 21.50 -15.56 34.88
CA PRO A 268 20.90 -16.80 34.41
C PRO A 268 19.40 -16.65 34.09
N VAL A 269 18.99 -17.13 32.92
CA VAL A 269 17.58 -17.18 32.49
C VAL A 269 17.04 -18.58 32.67
N THR A 270 15.93 -18.73 33.39
CA THR A 270 15.29 -20.03 33.62
C THR A 270 13.90 -20.06 33.00
N VAL A 271 13.61 -21.13 32.25
CA VAL A 271 12.34 -21.38 31.57
C VAL A 271 11.77 -22.70 32.06
N ALA A 272 10.75 -22.64 32.91
CA ALA A 272 9.94 -23.81 33.22
C ALA A 272 8.91 -24.00 32.10
N TYR A 273 8.75 -25.23 31.62
CA TYR A 273 7.81 -25.58 30.56
C TYR A 273 6.88 -26.71 31.00
N THR A 274 5.63 -26.66 30.58
CA THR A 274 4.66 -27.74 30.77
C THR A 274 3.64 -27.74 29.63
N THR A 275 3.30 -28.92 29.12
CA THR A 275 2.15 -29.07 28.21
C THR A 275 0.87 -29.07 29.01
N GLU A 276 0.05 -28.02 28.89
CA GLU A 276 -1.22 -27.92 29.59
C GLU A 276 -2.25 -27.10 28.79
N GLY A 277 -3.53 -27.47 28.89
CA GLY A 277 -4.61 -26.86 28.12
C GLY A 277 -4.72 -27.43 26.70
N GLY A 278 -5.33 -26.66 25.80
CA GLY A 278 -5.54 -27.08 24.40
C GLY A 278 -6.80 -27.90 24.19
N THR A 279 -6.89 -28.53 23.02
CA THR A 279 -8.01 -29.41 22.64
C THR A 279 -7.62 -30.88 22.66
N ALA A 280 -6.33 -31.21 22.54
CA ALA A 280 -5.82 -32.57 22.63
C ALA A 280 -5.85 -33.09 24.09
N GLU A 281 -6.19 -34.35 24.28
CA GLU A 281 -6.23 -35.03 25.57
C GLU A 281 -4.86 -35.62 25.97
N ALA A 282 -4.35 -35.13 27.10
CA ALA A 282 -3.12 -35.61 27.73
C ALA A 282 -3.16 -37.12 28.02
N GLY A 283 -2.21 -37.86 27.43
CA GLY A 283 -2.11 -39.31 27.60
C GLY A 283 -2.92 -40.12 26.59
N THR A 284 -3.83 -39.51 25.83
CA THR A 284 -4.53 -40.13 24.70
C THR A 284 -3.89 -39.71 23.38
N ASP A 285 -3.76 -38.41 23.16
CA ASP A 285 -3.32 -37.82 21.89
C ASP A 285 -1.84 -37.43 21.92
N TYR A 286 -1.29 -37.23 23.11
CA TYR A 286 0.13 -36.94 23.29
C TYR A 286 0.67 -37.41 24.65
N ALA A 287 1.99 -37.50 24.77
CA ALA A 287 2.66 -37.73 26.05
C ALA A 287 2.91 -36.37 26.75
N PRO A 288 2.34 -36.12 27.94
CA PRO A 288 2.57 -34.86 28.66
C PRO A 288 4.05 -34.67 28.99
N VAL A 289 4.56 -33.47 28.77
CA VAL A 289 5.95 -33.11 29.09
C VAL A 289 5.99 -31.88 29.99
N SER A 290 6.88 -31.93 30.99
CA SER A 290 7.17 -30.81 31.86
C SER A 290 8.62 -30.83 32.29
N GLY A 291 9.24 -29.67 32.47
CA GLY A 291 10.61 -29.57 32.94
C GLY A 291 11.09 -28.14 33.04
N THR A 292 12.41 -27.98 33.21
CA THR A 292 13.06 -26.67 33.32
C THR A 292 14.30 -26.63 32.43
N VAL A 293 14.46 -25.53 31.70
CA VAL A 293 15.68 -25.16 30.99
C VAL A 293 16.31 -23.97 31.70
N THR A 294 17.62 -24.03 31.98
CA THR A 294 18.38 -22.89 32.49
C THR A 294 19.49 -22.54 31.50
N PHE A 295 19.52 -21.27 31.09
CA PHE A 295 20.62 -20.64 30.38
C PHE A 295 21.50 -19.92 31.41
N PRO A 296 22.73 -20.38 31.69
CA PRO A 296 23.60 -19.73 32.67
C PRO A 296 24.04 -18.34 32.20
N ALA A 297 24.36 -17.45 33.14
CA ALA A 297 25.06 -16.19 32.84
C ALA A 297 26.28 -16.45 31.93
N GLY A 298 26.49 -15.58 30.94
CA GLY A 298 27.48 -15.76 29.88
C GLY A 298 26.97 -16.54 28.66
N SER A 299 25.74 -17.06 28.65
CA SER A 299 25.18 -17.72 27.45
C SER A 299 25.02 -16.72 26.31
N VAL A 300 25.59 -17.03 25.15
CA VAL A 300 25.53 -16.19 23.95
C VAL A 300 24.08 -16.06 23.46
N SER A 301 23.70 -14.88 22.95
CA SER A 301 22.43 -14.67 22.26
C SER A 301 22.17 -15.75 21.20
N GLY A 302 20.95 -16.27 21.15
CA GLY A 302 20.55 -17.37 20.27
C GLY A 302 20.87 -18.77 20.82
N THR A 303 21.48 -18.90 22.00
CA THR A 303 21.65 -20.21 22.65
C THR A 303 20.29 -20.86 22.86
N SER A 304 20.15 -22.12 22.44
CA SER A 304 18.85 -22.79 22.39
C SER A 304 18.84 -24.16 23.04
N ARG A 305 17.67 -24.57 23.54
CA ARG A 305 17.33 -25.94 23.95
C ARG A 305 16.04 -26.37 23.30
N THR A 306 15.91 -27.65 23.03
CA THR A 306 14.72 -28.22 22.38
C THR A 306 13.91 -29.02 23.38
N VAL A 307 12.60 -28.79 23.38
CA VAL A 307 11.60 -29.60 24.08
C VAL A 307 10.90 -30.47 23.04
N ALA A 308 10.96 -31.78 23.21
CA ALA A 308 10.28 -32.73 22.34
C ALA A 308 8.89 -33.03 22.90
N VAL A 309 7.85 -32.86 22.07
CA VAL A 309 6.47 -33.24 22.38
C VAL A 309 6.07 -34.38 21.45
N ALA A 310 5.95 -35.59 22.00
CA ALA A 310 5.56 -36.77 21.23
C ALA A 310 4.04 -36.88 21.18
N THR A 311 3.49 -36.88 19.97
CA THR A 311 2.07 -37.16 19.72
C THR A 311 1.86 -38.67 19.57
N LYS A 312 0.63 -39.10 19.77
CA LYS A 312 0.19 -40.48 19.57
C LYS A 312 -0.52 -40.57 18.24
N LYS A 313 -0.62 -41.79 17.75
CA LYS A 313 -1.26 -42.09 16.48
C LYS A 313 -2.52 -42.86 16.76
N ASP A 314 -3.62 -42.46 16.13
CA ASP A 314 -4.75 -43.33 15.97
C ASP A 314 -5.12 -43.56 14.49
N THR A 315 -6.36 -43.97 14.23
CA THR A 315 -6.84 -44.31 12.88
C THR A 315 -8.17 -43.64 12.53
N ALA A 316 -8.70 -42.82 13.44
CA ALA A 316 -9.97 -42.15 13.30
C ALA A 316 -9.76 -40.82 12.58
N ALA A 317 -10.48 -40.61 11.47
CA ALA A 317 -10.41 -39.33 10.78
C ALA A 317 -10.95 -38.20 11.67
N GLU A 318 -10.11 -37.20 11.93
CA GLU A 318 -10.41 -36.13 12.87
C GLU A 318 -9.84 -34.78 12.43
N SER A 319 -10.27 -33.76 13.17
CA SER A 319 -9.80 -32.38 13.01
C SER A 319 -8.52 -32.13 13.82
N ALA A 320 -7.81 -31.06 13.50
CA ALA A 320 -6.56 -30.72 14.18
C ALA A 320 -6.79 -30.41 15.66
N GLU A 321 -5.80 -30.76 16.47
CA GLU A 321 -5.83 -30.59 17.92
C GLU A 321 -4.61 -29.84 18.44
N THR A 322 -4.83 -28.95 19.41
CA THR A 322 -3.78 -28.07 19.95
C THR A 322 -3.26 -28.58 21.29
N ILE A 323 -1.94 -28.48 21.48
CA ILE A 323 -1.20 -28.77 22.71
C ILE A 323 -0.35 -27.53 23.06
N PRO A 324 -0.87 -26.60 23.87
CA PRO A 324 -0.10 -25.45 24.33
C PRO A 324 1.05 -25.87 25.25
N ILE A 325 2.20 -25.23 25.08
CA ILE A 325 3.36 -25.38 25.97
C ILE A 325 3.49 -24.09 26.77
N LYS A 326 2.97 -24.10 27.99
CA LYS A 326 3.09 -22.97 28.90
C LYS A 326 4.54 -22.79 29.30
N LEU A 327 5.04 -21.58 29.14
CA LEU A 327 6.39 -21.17 29.53
C LEU A 327 6.32 -20.17 30.67
N THR A 328 6.95 -20.50 31.80
CA THR A 328 7.17 -19.57 32.91
C THR A 328 8.64 -19.16 32.89
N VAL A 329 8.90 -17.89 32.57
CA VAL A 329 10.24 -17.35 32.39
C VAL A 329 10.64 -16.51 33.60
N THR A 330 11.84 -16.76 34.12
CA THR A 330 12.48 -15.98 35.19
C THR A 330 13.81 -15.44 34.67
N GLY A 331 14.06 -14.14 34.86
CA GLY A 331 15.30 -13.47 34.46
C GLY A 331 15.33 -12.95 33.01
N ALA A 332 14.23 -13.05 32.27
CA ALA A 332 14.07 -12.53 30.91
C ALA A 332 12.59 -12.26 30.60
N LYS A 333 12.32 -11.51 29.53
CA LYS A 333 10.96 -11.34 28.98
C LYS A 333 10.46 -12.66 28.37
N PRO A 334 9.25 -13.15 28.68
CA PRO A 334 8.69 -14.34 28.05
C PRO A 334 8.35 -14.12 26.56
N PRO A 335 8.15 -15.19 25.77
CA PRO A 335 7.64 -15.05 24.41
C PRO A 335 6.29 -14.33 24.37
N ALA A 336 6.04 -13.58 23.30
CA ALA A 336 4.79 -12.82 23.12
C ALA A 336 3.55 -13.71 23.00
N GLU A 337 3.71 -14.95 22.52
CA GLU A 337 2.66 -15.94 22.36
C GLU A 337 3.08 -17.25 23.04
N THR A 338 2.11 -17.97 23.61
CA THR A 338 2.36 -19.32 24.12
C THR A 338 2.56 -20.26 22.93
N PRO A 339 3.71 -20.93 22.79
CA PRO A 339 3.93 -21.85 21.69
C PRO A 339 2.96 -23.03 21.75
N GLN A 340 2.47 -23.48 20.59
CA GLN A 340 1.50 -24.57 20.49
C GLN A 340 1.98 -25.64 19.52
N VAL A 341 1.97 -26.89 19.96
CA VAL A 341 2.07 -28.04 19.06
C VAL A 341 0.67 -28.35 18.53
N VAL A 342 0.56 -28.66 17.24
CA VAL A 342 -0.72 -28.98 16.60
C VAL A 342 -0.63 -30.35 15.97
N VAL A 343 -1.46 -31.27 16.45
CA VAL A 343 -1.68 -32.56 15.78
C VAL A 343 -2.52 -32.27 14.54
N ASP A 344 -1.98 -32.55 13.35
CA ASP A 344 -2.61 -32.17 12.09
C ASP A 344 -3.92 -32.93 11.83
N ALA A 345 -4.89 -32.24 11.23
CA ALA A 345 -6.13 -32.85 10.79
C ALA A 345 -5.84 -33.91 9.73
N HIS A 346 -6.52 -35.05 9.78
CA HIS A 346 -6.22 -36.15 8.86
C HIS A 346 -7.45 -37.01 8.54
N GLY A 347 -7.38 -37.76 7.42
CA GLY A 347 -8.43 -38.71 7.02
C GLY A 347 -9.76 -38.10 6.56
N LEU A 348 -9.97 -36.79 6.67
CA LEU A 348 -11.20 -36.10 6.27
C LEU A 348 -11.28 -35.87 4.74
N PRO A 349 -12.46 -35.98 4.10
CA PRO A 349 -12.58 -35.86 2.64
C PRO A 349 -12.07 -34.53 2.07
N TYR A 350 -12.22 -33.40 2.77
CA TYR A 350 -11.68 -32.13 2.28
C TYR A 350 -10.14 -32.08 2.19
N LEU A 351 -9.42 -32.99 2.88
CA LEU A 351 -7.97 -33.12 2.80
C LEU A 351 -7.51 -34.04 1.65
N ASP A 352 -8.41 -34.83 1.06
CA ASP A 352 -8.06 -35.71 -0.06
C ASP A 352 -7.95 -34.94 -1.38
N ALA A 353 -6.72 -34.58 -1.76
CA ALA A 353 -6.41 -33.87 -3.00
C ALA A 353 -6.83 -34.62 -4.29
N ARG A 354 -7.17 -35.91 -4.21
CA ARG A 354 -7.68 -36.68 -5.37
C ARG A 354 -9.17 -36.44 -5.61
N LEU A 355 -9.90 -35.88 -4.65
CA LEU A 355 -11.31 -35.56 -4.82
C LEU A 355 -11.47 -34.23 -5.59
N PRO A 356 -12.51 -34.10 -6.43
CA PRO A 356 -12.83 -32.84 -7.08
C PRO A 356 -13.02 -31.71 -6.05
N VAL A 357 -12.53 -30.51 -6.36
CA VAL A 357 -12.65 -29.29 -5.52
C VAL A 357 -14.06 -29.12 -4.97
N LYS A 358 -15.09 -29.26 -5.81
CA LYS A 358 -16.50 -29.14 -5.39
C LYS A 358 -16.88 -30.09 -4.25
N LYS A 359 -16.35 -31.32 -4.23
CA LYS A 359 -16.62 -32.29 -3.14
C LYS A 359 -15.88 -31.89 -1.86
N ARG A 360 -14.64 -31.42 -1.98
CA ARG A 360 -13.83 -30.95 -0.85
C ARG A 360 -14.47 -29.73 -0.17
N VAL A 361 -14.93 -28.76 -0.98
CA VAL A 361 -15.69 -27.59 -0.52
C VAL A 361 -16.96 -28.01 0.22
N ALA A 362 -17.76 -28.90 -0.37
CA ALA A 362 -19.02 -29.33 0.24
C ALA A 362 -18.80 -30.05 1.59
N ASP A 363 -17.77 -30.90 1.67
CA ASP A 363 -17.40 -31.58 2.92
C ASP A 363 -16.98 -30.57 4.00
N LEU A 364 -16.02 -29.70 3.70
CA LEU A 364 -15.52 -28.70 4.65
C LEU A 364 -16.63 -27.74 5.12
N LEU A 365 -17.40 -27.18 4.18
CA LEU A 365 -18.47 -26.22 4.47
C LEU A 365 -19.56 -26.81 5.40
N SER A 366 -19.82 -28.12 5.30
CA SER A 366 -20.80 -28.81 6.14
C SER A 366 -20.34 -28.99 7.59
N ARG A 367 -19.04 -28.89 7.85
CA ARG A 367 -18.40 -29.07 9.17
C ARG A 367 -18.18 -27.75 9.90
N MET A 368 -18.14 -26.65 9.15
CA MET A 368 -17.87 -25.32 9.68
C MET A 368 -19.06 -24.74 10.45
N THR A 369 -18.74 -24.17 11.61
CA THR A 369 -19.58 -23.31 12.43
C THR A 369 -19.81 -21.96 11.76
N LEU A 370 -20.73 -21.16 12.30
CA LEU A 370 -20.95 -19.80 11.82
C LEU A 370 -19.73 -18.89 12.07
N ALA A 371 -19.01 -19.08 13.18
CA ALA A 371 -17.81 -18.30 13.50
C ALA A 371 -16.66 -18.60 12.52
N GLU A 372 -16.41 -19.87 12.21
CA GLU A 372 -15.39 -20.27 11.21
C GLU A 372 -15.76 -19.72 9.81
N LYS A 373 -17.06 -19.71 9.46
CA LYS A 373 -17.55 -19.13 8.19
C LYS A 373 -17.39 -17.61 8.15
N ALA A 374 -17.73 -16.91 9.24
CA ALA A 374 -17.50 -15.47 9.36
C ALA A 374 -16.01 -15.13 9.26
N GLY A 375 -15.14 -15.95 9.86
CA GLY A 375 -13.69 -15.86 9.72
C GLY A 375 -13.24 -15.91 8.26
N GLN A 376 -13.74 -16.90 7.49
CA GLN A 376 -13.42 -17.01 6.06
C GLN A 376 -13.83 -15.78 5.22
N MET A 377 -14.89 -15.07 5.63
CA MET A 377 -15.36 -13.84 4.96
C MET A 377 -14.61 -12.59 5.43
N THR A 378 -13.68 -12.71 6.38
CA THR A 378 -12.95 -11.59 6.99
C THR A 378 -11.53 -11.53 6.42
N GLN A 379 -11.18 -10.38 5.84
CA GLN A 379 -9.80 -10.04 5.52
C GLN A 379 -9.33 -8.89 6.43
N ALA A 380 -8.22 -9.12 7.13
CA ALA A 380 -7.56 -8.11 7.96
C ALA A 380 -6.25 -7.65 7.33
N GLU A 381 -5.80 -6.44 7.65
CA GLU A 381 -4.47 -5.98 7.25
C GLU A 381 -3.44 -6.43 8.29
N ARG A 382 -2.23 -6.78 7.83
CA ARG A 382 -1.20 -7.42 8.67
C ARG A 382 -0.70 -6.58 9.86
N ASN A 383 -0.60 -5.25 9.72
CA ASN A 383 -0.20 -4.31 10.77
C ASN A 383 -1.35 -3.97 11.72
N ALA A 384 -2.59 -4.18 11.29
CA ALA A 384 -3.77 -3.99 12.13
C ALA A 384 -4.02 -5.13 13.14
N LEU A 385 -3.33 -6.28 13.01
CA LEU A 385 -3.45 -7.39 13.94
C LEU A 385 -3.03 -6.99 15.35
N LYS A 386 -3.96 -7.02 16.30
CA LYS A 386 -3.68 -6.77 17.74
C LYS A 386 -2.74 -7.81 18.32
N SER A 387 -2.84 -9.04 17.84
CA SER A 387 -1.91 -10.13 18.07
C SER A 387 -1.89 -10.99 16.82
N GLN A 388 -0.74 -11.54 16.44
CA GLN A 388 -0.71 -12.46 15.30
C GLN A 388 -1.57 -13.72 15.57
N GLY A 389 -1.72 -14.12 16.84
CA GLY A 389 -2.63 -15.19 17.28
C GLY A 389 -4.12 -14.94 16.95
N ASP A 390 -4.51 -13.70 16.63
CA ASP A 390 -5.87 -13.39 16.21
C ASP A 390 -6.27 -14.11 14.90
N ILE A 391 -5.28 -14.49 14.07
CA ILE A 391 -5.50 -15.30 12.88
C ILE A 391 -6.25 -16.59 13.23
N ALA A 392 -5.77 -17.32 14.24
CA ALA A 392 -6.40 -18.55 14.71
C ALA A 392 -7.67 -18.26 15.49
N ARG A 393 -7.65 -17.23 16.35
CA ARG A 393 -8.77 -16.87 17.23
C ARG A 393 -10.07 -16.55 16.48
N TYR A 394 -9.96 -15.91 15.32
CA TYR A 394 -11.11 -15.49 14.51
C TYR A 394 -11.27 -16.31 13.23
N ASP A 395 -10.50 -17.40 13.06
CA ASP A 395 -10.48 -18.24 11.85
C ASP A 395 -10.33 -17.41 10.56
N LEU A 396 -9.45 -16.40 10.58
CA LEU A 396 -9.36 -15.39 9.52
C LEU A 396 -9.15 -16.07 8.16
N GLY A 397 -9.94 -15.66 7.18
CA GLY A 397 -9.89 -16.19 5.83
C GLY A 397 -8.73 -15.63 5.03
N SER A 398 -8.34 -14.40 5.32
CA SER A 398 -7.35 -13.69 4.54
C SER A 398 -6.63 -12.63 5.37
N LEU A 399 -5.39 -12.36 4.97
CA LEU A 399 -4.68 -11.14 5.32
C LEU A 399 -4.32 -10.39 4.03
N LEU A 400 -4.03 -9.10 4.16
CA LEU A 400 -3.40 -8.32 3.09
C LEU A 400 -2.24 -7.46 3.58
N SER A 401 -1.46 -6.97 2.61
CA SER A 401 -0.64 -5.77 2.72
C SER A 401 -1.24 -4.66 1.87
N GLY A 402 -1.63 -3.54 2.51
CA GLY A 402 -1.91 -2.29 1.79
C GLY A 402 -0.64 -1.63 1.25
N GLY A 403 -0.79 -0.54 0.49
CA GLY A 403 0.35 0.21 -0.07
C GLY A 403 1.35 0.65 1.01
N GLY A 404 2.59 0.20 0.94
CA GLY A 404 3.62 0.48 1.95
C GLY A 404 3.58 -0.37 3.21
N SER A 405 2.60 -1.28 3.38
CA SER A 405 2.63 -2.26 4.47
C SER A 405 3.56 -3.42 4.13
N VAL A 406 4.82 -3.29 4.57
CA VAL A 406 5.89 -4.22 4.22
C VAL A 406 6.53 -4.83 5.48
N PRO A 407 7.13 -6.03 5.41
CA PRO A 407 7.99 -6.54 6.46
C PRO A 407 9.28 -5.71 6.56
N THR A 408 9.93 -5.78 7.72
CA THR A 408 11.24 -5.17 7.96
C THR A 408 12.29 -6.26 8.13
N PRO A 409 13.40 -6.25 7.37
CA PRO A 409 13.65 -5.40 6.20
C PRO A 409 12.71 -5.75 5.03
N ASN A 410 12.43 -4.78 4.15
CA ASN A 410 11.62 -4.98 2.95
C ASN A 410 12.41 -5.72 1.87
N ALA A 411 12.53 -7.04 2.02
CA ALA A 411 13.25 -7.94 1.12
C ALA A 411 12.37 -9.15 0.76
N PRO A 412 12.53 -9.74 -0.45
CA PRO A 412 11.73 -10.88 -0.89
C PRO A 412 11.65 -12.04 0.12
N GLU A 413 12.78 -12.38 0.75
CA GLU A 413 12.87 -13.46 1.73
C GLU A 413 12.14 -13.11 3.04
N ALA A 414 12.13 -11.83 3.43
CA ALA A 414 11.41 -11.37 4.61
C ALA A 414 9.89 -11.46 4.41
N TRP A 415 9.41 -11.16 3.20
CA TRP A 415 8.01 -11.38 2.82
C TRP A 415 7.62 -12.87 2.90
N ALA A 416 8.42 -13.76 2.32
CA ALA A 416 8.15 -15.20 2.38
C ALA A 416 8.06 -15.70 3.83
N ARG A 417 9.03 -15.33 4.68
CA ARG A 417 9.02 -15.67 6.11
C ARG A 417 7.81 -15.11 6.85
N MET A 418 7.44 -13.87 6.57
CA MET A 418 6.28 -13.22 7.19
C MET A 418 4.98 -13.96 6.83
N VAL A 419 4.77 -14.25 5.54
CA VAL A 419 3.58 -14.98 5.08
C VAL A 419 3.52 -16.39 5.69
N ASP A 420 4.65 -17.11 5.74
CA ASP A 420 4.72 -18.43 6.38
C ASP A 420 4.39 -18.38 7.88
N ALA A 421 4.88 -17.36 8.59
CA ALA A 421 4.57 -17.15 10.00
C ALA A 421 3.07 -16.92 10.26
N TYR A 422 2.38 -16.23 9.34
CA TYR A 422 0.92 -16.09 9.39
C TYR A 422 0.20 -17.40 9.05
N GLN A 423 0.68 -18.14 8.04
CA GLN A 423 0.10 -19.43 7.68
C GLN A 423 0.21 -20.46 8.80
N LEU A 424 1.33 -20.49 9.52
CA LEU A 424 1.50 -21.34 10.71
C LEU A 424 0.40 -21.09 11.75
N ARG A 425 -0.05 -19.85 11.93
CA ARG A 425 -1.15 -19.56 12.86
C ARG A 425 -2.50 -20.02 12.34
N ALA A 426 -2.73 -19.99 11.03
CA ALA A 426 -3.91 -20.63 10.43
C ALA A 426 -3.91 -22.16 10.64
N GLN A 427 -2.74 -22.79 10.72
CA GLN A 427 -2.63 -24.22 11.04
C GLN A 427 -3.00 -24.58 12.48
N ALA A 428 -3.12 -23.62 13.40
CA ALA A 428 -3.64 -23.88 14.75
C ALA A 428 -5.17 -23.97 14.82
N THR A 429 -5.87 -23.69 13.70
CA THR A 429 -7.32 -23.83 13.63
C THR A 429 -7.72 -25.29 13.42
N ARG A 430 -8.90 -25.67 13.94
CA ARG A 430 -9.41 -27.05 13.92
C ARG A 430 -9.46 -27.67 12.50
N PHE A 431 -9.76 -26.89 11.47
CA PHE A 431 -9.80 -27.38 10.08
C PHE A 431 -8.59 -26.94 9.23
N GLN A 432 -7.61 -26.29 9.85
CA GLN A 432 -6.36 -25.85 9.23
C GLN A 432 -6.57 -25.17 7.88
N ILE A 433 -7.62 -24.34 7.78
CA ILE A 433 -7.98 -23.67 6.53
C ILE A 433 -6.92 -22.60 6.27
N PRO A 434 -6.13 -22.70 5.19
CA PRO A 434 -5.03 -21.78 4.94
C PRO A 434 -5.55 -20.37 4.67
N LEU A 435 -4.79 -19.35 5.07
CA LEU A 435 -5.01 -17.98 4.64
C LEU A 435 -4.84 -17.89 3.13
N ILE A 436 -5.59 -17.01 2.48
CA ILE A 436 -5.19 -16.43 1.20
C ILE A 436 -4.63 -15.03 1.47
N TYR A 437 -3.38 -14.77 1.11
CA TYR A 437 -2.73 -13.48 1.36
C TYR A 437 -2.81 -12.58 0.13
N GLY A 438 -3.33 -11.36 0.27
CA GLY A 438 -3.51 -10.40 -0.82
C GLY A 438 -2.49 -9.25 -0.83
N VAL A 439 -2.16 -8.74 -2.01
CA VAL A 439 -1.36 -7.52 -2.19
C VAL A 439 -1.76 -6.79 -3.46
N ASP A 440 -1.56 -5.47 -3.51
CA ASP A 440 -1.56 -4.69 -4.74
C ASP A 440 -0.24 -4.86 -5.51
N ALA A 441 -0.17 -5.77 -6.48
CA ALA A 441 0.96 -5.89 -7.42
C ALA A 441 0.63 -5.32 -8.81
N VAL A 442 0.04 -4.11 -8.83
CA VAL A 442 -0.62 -3.48 -9.98
C VAL A 442 0.28 -3.12 -11.17
N HIS A 443 1.59 -3.01 -10.99
CA HIS A 443 2.56 -2.79 -12.08
C HIS A 443 3.89 -3.50 -11.82
N GLY A 444 3.80 -4.76 -11.35
CA GLY A 444 4.93 -5.50 -10.78
C GLY A 444 4.72 -5.69 -9.27
N HIS A 445 5.60 -6.44 -8.61
CA HIS A 445 5.52 -6.65 -7.15
C HIS A 445 5.99 -5.39 -6.39
N ASN A 446 5.21 -4.32 -6.54
CA ASN A 446 5.64 -2.94 -6.44
C ASN A 446 5.89 -2.46 -5.00
N ASN A 447 5.33 -3.15 -4.00
CA ASN A 447 5.65 -2.90 -2.59
C ASN A 447 7.05 -3.43 -2.20
N VAL A 448 7.66 -4.33 -2.97
CA VAL A 448 8.93 -4.99 -2.60
C VAL A 448 10.13 -4.26 -3.21
N ILE A 449 11.09 -3.85 -2.37
CA ILE A 449 12.33 -3.25 -2.86
C ILE A 449 13.10 -4.25 -3.71
N GLY A 450 13.57 -3.80 -4.87
CA GLY A 450 14.37 -4.59 -5.80
C GLY A 450 13.56 -5.43 -6.80
N SER A 451 12.23 -5.47 -6.70
CA SER A 451 11.37 -6.09 -7.71
C SER A 451 11.43 -5.37 -9.07
N THR A 452 10.89 -6.02 -10.09
CA THR A 452 10.73 -5.41 -11.42
C THR A 452 9.48 -4.53 -11.44
N ILE A 453 9.63 -3.24 -11.75
CA ILE A 453 8.49 -2.32 -11.90
C ILE A 453 8.22 -2.08 -13.38
N MET A 454 7.04 -2.50 -13.82
CA MET A 454 6.51 -2.29 -15.17
C MET A 454 6.03 -0.85 -15.35
N PRO A 455 5.86 -0.39 -16.59
CA PRO A 455 5.04 0.79 -16.84
C PRO A 455 3.65 0.63 -16.22
N HIS A 456 3.09 1.70 -15.66
CA HIS A 456 1.68 1.72 -15.26
C HIS A 456 0.75 1.43 -16.45
N ASN A 457 -0.49 1.03 -16.16
CA ASN A 457 -1.42 0.50 -17.16
C ASN A 457 -1.66 1.45 -18.33
N ILE A 458 -1.69 2.77 -18.13
CA ILE A 458 -1.80 3.74 -19.23
C ILE A 458 -0.65 3.57 -20.24
N GLY A 459 0.58 3.32 -19.75
CA GLY A 459 1.74 3.01 -20.58
C GLY A 459 1.61 1.65 -21.28
N ILE A 460 1.08 0.62 -20.61
CA ILE A 460 0.81 -0.68 -21.23
C ILE A 460 -0.25 -0.56 -22.33
N GLY A 461 -1.32 0.20 -22.11
CA GLY A 461 -2.34 0.46 -23.11
C GLY A 461 -1.82 1.26 -24.30
N ALA A 462 -0.86 2.16 -24.09
CA ALA A 462 -0.18 2.88 -25.16
C ALA A 462 0.56 1.95 -26.14
N THR A 463 0.92 0.74 -25.71
CA THR A 463 1.58 -0.25 -26.58
C THR A 463 0.65 -0.89 -27.62
N ARG A 464 -0.68 -0.90 -27.38
CA ARG A 464 -1.67 -1.67 -28.15
C ARG A 464 -1.31 -3.16 -28.32
N ASP A 465 -0.52 -3.71 -27.40
CA ASP A 465 0.05 -5.05 -27.51
C ASP A 465 -0.39 -5.96 -26.34
N PRO A 466 -1.47 -6.75 -26.51
CA PRO A 466 -1.92 -7.71 -25.52
C PRO A 466 -0.85 -8.73 -25.11
N ALA A 467 0.15 -9.00 -25.96
CA ALA A 467 1.23 -9.90 -25.59
C ALA A 467 2.19 -9.26 -24.57
N VAL A 468 2.33 -7.93 -24.57
CA VAL A 468 3.08 -7.20 -23.53
C VAL A 468 2.33 -7.28 -22.21
N ALA A 469 1.01 -7.06 -22.20
CA ALA A 469 0.18 -7.19 -21.00
C ALA A 469 0.24 -8.62 -20.41
N GLU A 470 0.17 -9.66 -21.25
CA GLU A 470 0.30 -11.06 -20.81
C GLU A 470 1.68 -11.34 -20.19
N LYS A 471 2.77 -10.87 -20.81
CA LYS A 471 4.13 -11.03 -20.29
C LYS A 471 4.33 -10.27 -18.98
N ALA A 472 3.80 -9.05 -18.88
CA ALA A 472 3.87 -8.25 -17.66
C ALA A 472 3.19 -8.99 -16.51
N GLY A 473 1.95 -9.46 -16.70
CA GLY A 473 1.23 -10.26 -15.71
C GLY A 473 1.95 -11.54 -15.31
N ALA A 474 2.61 -12.23 -16.26
CA ALA A 474 3.38 -13.44 -15.97
C ALA A 474 4.65 -13.18 -15.14
N VAL A 475 5.35 -12.07 -15.39
CA VAL A 475 6.50 -11.64 -14.57
C VAL A 475 6.02 -11.25 -13.18
N THR A 476 4.99 -10.40 -13.08
CA THR A 476 4.38 -9.99 -11.81
C THR A 476 4.01 -11.20 -10.97
N ALA A 477 3.23 -12.14 -11.51
CA ALA A 477 2.80 -13.32 -10.78
C ALA A 477 3.95 -14.19 -10.29
N LYS A 478 5.03 -14.31 -11.08
CA LYS A 478 6.21 -15.07 -10.66
C LYS A 478 6.95 -14.40 -9.51
N GLU A 479 7.11 -13.08 -9.54
CA GLU A 479 7.76 -12.34 -8.44
C GLU A 479 6.89 -12.34 -7.18
N VAL A 480 5.59 -12.10 -7.31
CA VAL A 480 4.62 -12.11 -6.19
C VAL A 480 4.56 -13.49 -5.53
N ARG A 481 4.45 -14.56 -6.33
CA ARG A 481 4.36 -15.92 -5.80
C ARG A 481 5.64 -16.36 -5.10
N ALA A 482 6.80 -15.89 -5.57
CA ALA A 482 8.10 -16.19 -4.98
C ALA A 482 8.28 -15.58 -3.57
N THR A 483 7.52 -14.54 -3.22
CA THR A 483 7.50 -13.96 -1.87
C THR A 483 6.40 -14.56 -0.98
N GLY A 484 5.79 -15.68 -1.39
CA GLY A 484 4.75 -16.38 -0.63
C GLY A 484 3.31 -15.91 -0.88
N VAL A 485 3.10 -14.83 -1.64
CA VAL A 485 1.77 -14.22 -1.82
C VAL A 485 1.00 -14.95 -2.94
N PRO A 486 -0.20 -15.54 -2.69
CA PRO A 486 -0.97 -16.24 -3.72
C PRO A 486 -1.93 -15.37 -4.54
N TRP A 487 -2.22 -14.15 -4.10
CA TRP A 487 -3.35 -13.37 -4.60
C TRP A 487 -2.96 -11.91 -4.85
N ASP A 488 -3.24 -11.45 -6.05
CA ASP A 488 -2.95 -10.10 -6.53
C ASP A 488 -4.25 -9.32 -6.79
N PHE A 489 -4.30 -8.08 -6.32
CA PHE A 489 -5.38 -7.13 -6.56
C PHE A 489 -5.22 -6.41 -7.90
N ALA A 490 -5.04 -7.18 -8.98
CA ALA A 490 -4.88 -6.68 -10.34
C ALA A 490 -5.52 -7.63 -11.36
N PRO A 491 -5.92 -7.14 -12.55
CA PRO A 491 -5.78 -5.76 -13.04
C PRO A 491 -6.93 -4.81 -12.67
N CYS A 492 -6.63 -3.50 -12.67
CA CYS A 492 -7.66 -2.48 -12.85
C CYS A 492 -8.15 -2.51 -14.31
N LEU A 493 -9.43 -2.81 -14.51
CA LEU A 493 -10.15 -2.77 -15.79
C LEU A 493 -11.00 -1.51 -15.89
N CYS A 494 -10.53 -0.46 -15.21
CA CYS A 494 -11.12 0.86 -15.22
C CYS A 494 -11.02 1.42 -16.63
N VAL A 495 -12.11 2.03 -17.12
CA VAL A 495 -12.13 2.80 -18.37
C VAL A 495 -12.19 4.26 -17.98
N THR A 496 -11.04 4.97 -18.01
CA THR A 496 -10.99 6.38 -17.62
C THR A 496 -11.76 7.24 -18.61
N ARG A 497 -12.60 8.15 -18.13
CA ARG A 497 -13.41 9.06 -18.96
C ARG A 497 -13.13 10.53 -18.68
N ASP A 498 -12.35 10.82 -17.65
CA ASP A 498 -11.96 12.17 -17.24
C ASP A 498 -10.59 12.15 -16.56
N GLU A 499 -9.59 12.71 -17.23
CA GLU A 499 -8.21 12.62 -16.76
C GLU A 499 -7.89 13.52 -15.55
N ARG A 500 -8.89 14.23 -15.03
CA ARG A 500 -8.79 14.85 -13.70
C ARG A 500 -8.73 13.82 -12.57
N TRP A 501 -9.13 12.57 -12.84
CA TRP A 501 -9.10 11.48 -11.88
C TRP A 501 -7.68 11.05 -11.51
N GLY A 502 -7.39 10.99 -10.22
CA GLY A 502 -6.08 10.62 -9.67
C GLY A 502 -5.66 9.16 -9.91
N ARG A 503 -6.53 8.31 -10.47
CA ARG A 503 -6.21 6.92 -10.84
C ARG A 503 -6.21 6.67 -12.35
N SER A 504 -6.23 7.72 -13.17
CA SER A 504 -6.24 7.59 -14.63
C SER A 504 -5.09 6.72 -15.16
N TYR A 505 -3.93 6.75 -14.49
CA TYR A 505 -2.76 5.94 -14.86
C TYR A 505 -2.95 4.43 -14.63
N GLU A 506 -3.89 4.04 -13.76
CA GLU A 506 -4.25 2.64 -13.50
C GLU A 506 -5.15 2.08 -14.60
N SER A 507 -5.78 2.93 -15.42
CA SER A 507 -6.53 2.52 -16.60
C SER A 507 -5.62 2.22 -17.78
N PHE A 508 -5.94 1.20 -18.58
CA PHE A 508 -5.26 0.99 -19.87
C PHE A 508 -5.65 2.04 -20.92
N GLY A 509 -6.71 2.83 -20.71
CA GLY A 509 -7.11 3.90 -21.60
C GLY A 509 -8.60 4.20 -21.57
N GLU A 510 -9.02 5.17 -22.39
CA GLU A 510 -10.39 5.68 -22.39
C GLU A 510 -11.38 4.84 -23.21
N ASP A 511 -10.88 3.97 -24.10
CA ASP A 511 -11.71 3.13 -24.96
C ASP A 511 -11.91 1.73 -24.34
N PRO A 512 -13.15 1.28 -24.09
CA PRO A 512 -13.42 -0.05 -23.55
C PRO A 512 -12.86 -1.19 -24.42
N ALA A 513 -12.74 -1.01 -25.74
CA ALA A 513 -12.14 -2.01 -26.62
C ALA A 513 -10.63 -2.19 -26.36
N LEU A 514 -9.93 -1.10 -26.01
CA LEU A 514 -8.51 -1.17 -25.61
C LEU A 514 -8.34 -1.88 -24.28
N VAL A 515 -9.14 -1.50 -23.28
CA VAL A 515 -9.10 -2.13 -21.95
C VAL A 515 -9.39 -3.63 -22.05
N THR A 516 -10.43 -4.01 -22.80
CA THR A 516 -10.79 -5.42 -23.07
C THR A 516 -9.63 -6.18 -23.74
N ALA A 517 -8.91 -5.56 -24.68
CA ALA A 517 -7.78 -6.20 -25.34
C ALA A 517 -6.59 -6.47 -24.39
N MET A 518 -6.39 -5.64 -23.36
CA MET A 518 -5.29 -5.77 -22.40
C MET A 518 -5.53 -6.82 -21.29
N GLU A 519 -6.74 -7.36 -21.19
CA GLU A 519 -7.09 -8.39 -20.18
C GLU A 519 -6.32 -9.71 -20.31
N THR A 520 -5.52 -9.88 -21.36
CA THR A 520 -4.52 -10.94 -21.43
C THR A 520 -3.54 -10.92 -20.24
N VAL A 521 -3.41 -9.80 -19.51
CA VAL A 521 -2.72 -9.74 -18.21
C VAL A 521 -3.24 -10.79 -17.21
N ILE A 522 -4.56 -11.04 -17.16
CA ILE A 522 -5.18 -12.06 -16.28
C ILE A 522 -4.66 -13.46 -16.63
N ARG A 523 -4.48 -13.74 -17.93
CA ARG A 523 -3.92 -15.01 -18.38
C ARG A 523 -2.45 -15.14 -17.99
N GLY A 524 -1.68 -14.05 -18.04
CA GLY A 524 -0.31 -14.01 -17.53
C GLY A 524 -0.24 -14.38 -16.05
N MET A 525 -1.16 -13.81 -15.26
CA MET A 525 -1.24 -14.00 -13.81
C MET A 525 -1.71 -15.38 -13.38
N GLN A 526 -2.81 -15.87 -13.95
CA GLN A 526 -3.51 -17.09 -13.50
C GLN A 526 -3.29 -18.31 -14.39
N GLY A 527 -2.89 -18.11 -15.64
CA GLY A 527 -2.95 -19.13 -16.69
C GLY A 527 -4.32 -19.18 -17.39
N PRO A 528 -4.65 -20.26 -18.09
CA PRO A 528 -5.88 -20.36 -18.88
C PRO A 528 -7.12 -20.48 -17.98
N PRO A 529 -8.33 -20.14 -18.51
CA PRO A 529 -9.58 -20.09 -17.73
C PRO A 529 -9.99 -21.40 -17.04
N SER A 530 -9.41 -22.53 -17.45
CA SER A 530 -9.61 -23.84 -16.81
C SER A 530 -9.14 -23.91 -15.35
N GLY A 531 -8.34 -22.95 -14.87
CA GLY A 531 -7.78 -22.93 -13.51
C GLY A 531 -6.67 -23.96 -13.25
N LYS A 532 -6.37 -24.85 -14.19
CA LYS A 532 -5.41 -25.96 -14.03
C LYS A 532 -3.97 -25.53 -13.71
N ASP A 533 -3.60 -24.30 -14.08
CA ASP A 533 -2.26 -23.75 -13.88
C ASP A 533 -2.17 -22.96 -12.57
N LEU A 534 -3.29 -22.63 -11.94
CA LEU A 534 -3.35 -21.68 -10.82
C LEU A 534 -2.60 -22.17 -9.57
N ALA A 535 -2.48 -23.49 -9.38
CA ALA A 535 -1.72 -24.10 -8.29
C ALA A 535 -0.19 -24.11 -8.51
N ARG A 536 0.31 -23.61 -9.65
CA ARG A 536 1.75 -23.54 -9.92
C ARG A 536 2.42 -22.46 -9.07
N ASN A 537 3.71 -22.62 -8.81
CA ASN A 537 4.53 -21.69 -8.02
C ASN A 537 4.98 -20.42 -8.81
N ASP A 538 4.38 -20.18 -9.98
CA ASP A 538 4.62 -19.02 -10.84
C ASP A 538 3.31 -18.35 -11.27
N LYS A 539 2.21 -18.60 -10.54
CA LYS A 539 0.87 -18.06 -10.79
C LYS A 539 0.28 -17.50 -9.51
N VAL A 540 -0.62 -16.53 -9.66
CA VAL A 540 -1.39 -15.90 -8.59
C VAL A 540 -2.85 -15.82 -9.00
N LEU A 541 -3.75 -15.77 -8.02
CA LEU A 541 -5.15 -15.40 -8.24
C LEU A 541 -5.21 -13.93 -8.65
N ALA A 542 -5.92 -13.59 -9.71
CA ALA A 542 -6.13 -12.22 -10.17
C ALA A 542 -7.46 -11.66 -9.64
N THR A 543 -7.53 -10.34 -9.55
CA THR A 543 -8.72 -9.58 -9.15
C THR A 543 -9.04 -8.53 -10.19
N ALA A 544 -10.14 -8.69 -10.92
CA ALA A 544 -10.61 -7.63 -11.82
C ALA A 544 -11.26 -6.51 -11.00
N LYS A 545 -10.76 -5.27 -11.13
CA LYS A 545 -11.21 -4.13 -10.31
C LYS A 545 -11.35 -2.80 -11.08
N HIS A 546 -12.12 -1.81 -10.64
CA HIS A 546 -13.13 -1.92 -9.59
C HIS A 546 -14.53 -1.97 -10.22
N PHE A 547 -15.28 -3.03 -9.94
CA PHE A 547 -16.59 -3.30 -10.53
C PHE A 547 -17.69 -2.40 -9.93
N ALA A 548 -18.36 -1.53 -10.67
CA ALA A 548 -18.04 -1.07 -12.01
C ALA A 548 -18.31 0.43 -12.10
N GLY A 549 -17.59 1.10 -13.00
CA GLY A 549 -17.80 2.51 -13.28
C GLY A 549 -16.83 3.46 -12.58
N ASP A 550 -15.82 2.96 -11.87
CA ASP A 550 -14.81 3.78 -11.20
C ASP A 550 -14.19 4.87 -12.08
N GLY A 551 -13.80 4.55 -13.32
CA GLY A 551 -13.23 5.53 -14.25
C GLY A 551 -14.24 6.51 -14.89
N GLY A 552 -15.52 6.42 -14.54
CA GLY A 552 -16.60 7.24 -15.09
C GLY A 552 -17.20 8.26 -14.12
N THR A 553 -16.56 8.50 -12.97
CA THR A 553 -17.11 9.40 -11.95
C THR A 553 -17.14 10.85 -12.44
N GLU A 554 -18.19 11.59 -12.08
CA GLU A 554 -18.35 12.99 -12.48
C GLU A 554 -17.45 13.90 -11.63
N TYR A 555 -16.73 14.83 -12.27
CA TYR A 555 -15.90 15.80 -11.56
C TYR A 555 -16.74 16.68 -10.62
N GLY A 556 -16.32 16.79 -9.36
CA GLY A 556 -17.01 17.49 -8.28
C GLY A 556 -18.08 16.65 -7.56
N SER A 557 -18.27 15.37 -7.92
CA SER A 557 -19.30 14.51 -7.32
C SER A 557 -18.84 13.73 -6.08
N SER A 558 -17.53 13.73 -5.78
CA SER A 558 -17.02 13.01 -4.62
C SER A 558 -17.45 13.66 -3.32
N THR A 559 -17.72 12.81 -2.32
CA THR A 559 -18.05 13.22 -0.94
C THR A 559 -17.00 12.72 0.05
N THR A 560 -15.88 12.18 -0.44
CA THR A 560 -14.82 11.59 0.40
C THR A 560 -13.69 12.59 0.60
N GLY A 561 -13.51 13.05 1.83
CA GLY A 561 -12.39 13.93 2.20
C GLY A 561 -12.27 15.15 1.29
N SER A 562 -11.07 15.36 0.74
CA SER A 562 -10.75 16.44 -0.20
C SER A 562 -10.84 16.02 -1.68
N TYR A 563 -11.31 14.81 -1.97
CA TYR A 563 -11.33 14.28 -3.32
C TYR A 563 -12.34 15.04 -4.17
N THR A 564 -12.02 15.24 -5.44
CA THR A 564 -12.91 15.98 -6.35
C THR A 564 -13.67 15.05 -7.27
N ILE A 565 -13.12 13.88 -7.61
CA ILE A 565 -13.70 12.96 -8.60
C ILE A 565 -13.57 11.49 -8.18
N ASP A 566 -12.47 11.09 -7.52
CA ASP A 566 -12.31 9.72 -7.06
C ASP A 566 -13.41 9.34 -6.05
N GLN A 567 -13.88 8.08 -6.13
CA GLN A 567 -14.99 7.55 -5.32
C GLN A 567 -16.34 8.30 -5.47
N GLY A 568 -16.47 9.16 -6.48
CA GLY A 568 -17.66 9.94 -6.78
C GLY A 568 -18.82 9.14 -7.39
N ILE A 569 -19.63 9.82 -8.19
CA ILE A 569 -20.84 9.29 -8.82
C ILE A 569 -20.60 9.10 -10.31
N THR A 570 -20.77 7.87 -10.79
CA THR A 570 -20.80 7.55 -12.21
C THR A 570 -22.23 7.58 -12.70
N LYS A 571 -22.56 8.64 -13.45
CA LYS A 571 -23.91 8.86 -13.99
C LYS A 571 -23.97 8.46 -15.46
N VAL A 572 -24.76 7.43 -15.75
CA VAL A 572 -24.76 6.78 -17.07
C VAL A 572 -26.13 6.26 -17.46
N THR A 573 -26.41 6.14 -18.75
CA THR A 573 -27.52 5.30 -19.22
C THR A 573 -27.14 3.82 -19.08
N ARG A 574 -28.15 2.93 -19.05
CA ARG A 574 -27.89 1.48 -19.09
C ARG A 574 -27.06 1.09 -20.31
N GLN A 575 -27.29 1.69 -21.47
CA GLN A 575 -26.54 1.38 -22.69
C GLN A 575 -25.06 1.74 -22.56
N GLU A 576 -24.75 2.93 -22.03
CA GLU A 576 -23.37 3.37 -21.80
C GLU A 576 -22.66 2.51 -20.75
N LEU A 577 -23.36 2.17 -19.67
CA LEU A 577 -22.84 1.26 -18.64
C LEU A 577 -22.43 -0.10 -19.24
N GLU A 578 -23.28 -0.69 -20.09
CA GLU A 578 -22.96 -1.96 -20.76
C GLU A 578 -21.79 -1.82 -21.74
N ALA A 579 -21.80 -0.77 -22.56
CA ALA A 579 -20.83 -0.57 -23.62
C ALA A 579 -19.44 -0.17 -23.12
N VAL A 580 -19.37 0.58 -22.02
CA VAL A 580 -18.12 1.18 -21.51
C VAL A 580 -17.64 0.43 -20.27
N HIS A 581 -18.40 0.45 -19.19
CA HIS A 581 -17.88 0.07 -17.87
C HIS A 581 -18.08 -1.41 -17.52
N LEU A 582 -18.95 -2.15 -18.23
CA LEU A 582 -19.16 -3.59 -18.01
C LEU A 582 -18.50 -4.49 -19.06
N ALA A 583 -18.23 -3.96 -20.25
CA ALA A 583 -17.65 -4.74 -21.35
C ALA A 583 -16.32 -5.42 -20.97
N PRO A 584 -15.36 -4.74 -20.31
CA PRO A 584 -14.14 -5.40 -19.84
C PRO A 584 -14.42 -6.52 -18.81
N PHE A 585 -15.25 -6.26 -17.80
CA PHE A 585 -15.56 -7.29 -16.79
C PHE A 585 -16.20 -8.54 -17.38
N ALA A 586 -17.00 -8.43 -18.44
CA ALA A 586 -17.54 -9.59 -19.14
C ALA A 586 -16.45 -10.46 -19.77
N GLU A 587 -15.40 -9.86 -20.33
CA GLU A 587 -14.25 -10.59 -20.88
C GLU A 587 -13.36 -11.16 -19.76
N ALA A 588 -13.20 -10.45 -18.64
CA ALA A 588 -12.43 -10.91 -17.49
C ALA A 588 -13.04 -12.18 -16.87
N VAL A 589 -14.37 -12.22 -16.79
CA VAL A 589 -15.11 -13.42 -16.35
C VAL A 589 -14.93 -14.58 -17.33
N LYS A 590 -14.96 -14.34 -18.66
CA LYS A 590 -14.67 -15.39 -19.66
C LYS A 590 -13.23 -15.90 -19.56
N ARG A 591 -12.29 -15.03 -19.20
CA ARG A 591 -10.88 -15.36 -18.94
C ARG A 591 -10.67 -16.11 -17.63
N GLY A 592 -11.70 -16.24 -16.82
CA GLY A 592 -11.69 -16.99 -15.57
C GLY A 592 -11.03 -16.24 -14.42
N THR A 593 -11.15 -14.90 -14.37
CA THR A 593 -10.69 -14.12 -13.20
C THR A 593 -11.18 -14.75 -11.90
N GLY A 594 -10.29 -14.89 -10.92
CA GLY A 594 -10.54 -15.62 -9.69
C GLY A 594 -11.28 -14.82 -8.62
N SER A 595 -11.12 -13.49 -8.66
CA SER A 595 -11.78 -12.53 -7.79
C SER A 595 -12.25 -11.29 -8.57
N VAL A 596 -13.22 -10.57 -8.01
CA VAL A 596 -13.68 -9.26 -8.47
C VAL A 596 -13.85 -8.34 -7.26
N MET A 597 -13.36 -7.11 -7.37
CA MET A 597 -13.48 -6.09 -6.32
C MET A 597 -14.43 -4.99 -6.77
N PRO A 598 -15.56 -4.72 -6.08
CA PRO A 598 -16.41 -3.60 -6.43
C PRO A 598 -15.79 -2.23 -6.11
N SER A 599 -16.19 -1.20 -6.85
CA SER A 599 -15.70 0.18 -6.68
C SER A 599 -16.28 0.89 -5.47
N TYR A 600 -15.53 1.81 -4.86
CA TYR A 600 -16.10 2.79 -3.92
C TYR A 600 -17.19 3.68 -4.53
N SER A 601 -17.13 3.90 -5.85
CA SER A 601 -18.03 4.81 -6.55
C SER A 601 -19.51 4.41 -6.39
N SER A 602 -20.36 5.41 -6.52
CA SER A 602 -21.79 5.20 -6.67
C SER A 602 -22.16 5.17 -8.14
N LEU A 603 -23.13 4.34 -8.51
CA LEU A 603 -23.66 4.26 -9.87
C LEU A 603 -25.05 4.89 -9.89
N ASP A 604 -25.27 5.89 -10.75
CA ASP A 604 -26.57 6.52 -11.01
C ASP A 604 -27.01 6.16 -12.43
N ILE A 605 -27.95 5.22 -12.56
CA ILE A 605 -28.44 4.74 -13.85
C ILE A 605 -29.63 5.59 -14.28
N VAL A 606 -29.42 6.45 -15.28
CA VAL A 606 -30.44 7.36 -15.77
C VAL A 606 -31.68 6.59 -16.24
N GLY A 607 -32.83 6.90 -15.62
CA GLY A 607 -34.14 6.34 -15.96
C GLY A 607 -34.60 5.16 -15.11
N ASP A 608 -33.87 4.76 -14.07
CA ASP A 608 -34.31 3.73 -13.12
C ASP A 608 -34.96 4.28 -11.83
N ASP A 609 -34.94 5.61 -11.66
CA ASP A 609 -35.48 6.37 -10.52
C ASP A 609 -34.92 5.98 -9.14
N LYS A 610 -33.75 5.31 -9.06
CA LYS A 610 -33.10 4.91 -7.79
C LYS A 610 -32.11 5.94 -7.25
N GLY A 611 -31.58 6.80 -8.13
CA GLY A 611 -30.48 7.70 -7.82
C GLY A 611 -29.15 6.95 -7.62
N PRO A 612 -28.11 7.63 -7.12
CA PRO A 612 -26.79 7.04 -6.92
C PRO A 612 -26.81 5.92 -5.87
N VAL A 613 -26.32 4.74 -6.24
CA VAL A 613 -26.18 3.59 -5.33
C VAL A 613 -24.72 3.17 -5.22
N LYS A 614 -24.17 3.10 -4.01
CA LYS A 614 -22.82 2.58 -3.74
C LYS A 614 -22.68 1.15 -4.31
N MET A 615 -21.61 0.88 -5.06
CA MET A 615 -21.44 -0.44 -5.68
C MET A 615 -21.37 -1.59 -4.66
N HIS A 616 -20.78 -1.36 -3.48
CA HIS A 616 -20.78 -2.33 -2.37
C HIS A 616 -22.18 -2.63 -1.79
N ALA A 617 -23.19 -1.81 -2.08
CA ALA A 617 -24.59 -2.05 -1.71
C ALA A 617 -25.46 -2.57 -2.87
N SER A 618 -24.90 -2.67 -4.09
CA SER A 618 -25.68 -2.92 -5.30
C SER A 618 -25.89 -4.41 -5.58
N ALA A 619 -26.95 -4.98 -4.99
CA ALA A 619 -27.36 -6.37 -5.23
C ALA A 619 -27.67 -6.67 -6.71
N GLU A 620 -28.25 -5.69 -7.43
CA GLU A 620 -28.54 -5.80 -8.85
C GLU A 620 -27.26 -6.03 -9.66
N MET A 621 -26.21 -5.26 -9.37
CA MET A 621 -24.97 -5.34 -10.10
C MET A 621 -24.13 -6.56 -9.70
N ILE A 622 -24.00 -6.84 -8.40
CA ILE A 622 -23.16 -7.93 -7.92
C ILE A 622 -23.83 -9.29 -8.16
N ASN A 623 -25.06 -9.50 -7.69
CA ASN A 623 -25.75 -10.78 -7.90
C ASN A 623 -26.30 -10.88 -9.32
N GLY A 624 -27.11 -9.90 -9.74
CA GLY A 624 -27.83 -9.97 -11.02
C GLY A 624 -26.93 -9.88 -12.25
N VAL A 625 -26.00 -8.92 -12.28
CA VAL A 625 -25.11 -8.73 -13.45
C VAL A 625 -23.87 -9.62 -13.38
N LEU A 626 -23.05 -9.51 -12.33
CA LEU A 626 -21.76 -10.19 -12.27
C LEU A 626 -21.92 -11.71 -12.05
N LYS A 627 -22.63 -12.13 -10.99
CA LYS A 627 -22.75 -13.56 -10.65
C LYS A 627 -23.69 -14.31 -11.59
N ASP A 628 -24.88 -13.77 -11.86
CA ASP A 628 -25.91 -14.46 -12.62
C ASP A 628 -25.72 -14.28 -14.13
N ARG A 629 -25.77 -13.05 -14.64
CA ARG A 629 -25.74 -12.79 -16.10
C ARG A 629 -24.37 -13.05 -16.73
N MET A 630 -23.28 -12.59 -16.13
CA MET A 630 -21.91 -12.86 -16.62
C MET A 630 -21.42 -14.26 -16.21
N GLY A 631 -22.04 -14.88 -15.19
CA GLY A 631 -21.73 -16.24 -14.78
C GLY A 631 -20.49 -16.37 -13.88
N PHE A 632 -20.07 -15.29 -13.20
CA PHE A 632 -18.87 -15.28 -12.36
C PHE A 632 -18.88 -16.36 -11.27
N LYS A 633 -17.82 -17.18 -11.23
CA LYS A 633 -17.67 -18.33 -10.31
C LYS A 633 -16.63 -18.12 -9.20
N GLY A 634 -15.88 -17.02 -9.24
CA GLY A 634 -14.98 -16.63 -8.18
C GLY A 634 -15.72 -16.04 -6.97
N PHE A 635 -14.97 -15.36 -6.10
CA PHE A 635 -15.51 -14.62 -4.96
C PHE A 635 -15.38 -13.11 -5.16
N VAL A 636 -16.27 -12.35 -4.54
CA VAL A 636 -16.31 -10.88 -4.57
C VAL A 636 -15.74 -10.34 -3.27
N ILE A 637 -14.65 -9.56 -3.35
CA ILE A 637 -13.97 -8.91 -2.22
C ILE A 637 -14.36 -7.43 -2.15
N SER A 638 -14.61 -6.85 -0.98
CA SER A 638 -14.79 -5.39 -0.89
C SER A 638 -13.49 -4.64 -1.17
N ASP A 639 -13.57 -3.34 -1.45
CA ASP A 639 -12.39 -2.48 -1.39
C ASP A 639 -12.12 -2.11 0.08
N TRP A 640 -11.01 -1.43 0.36
CA TRP A 640 -10.52 -1.12 1.72
C TRP A 640 -11.56 -0.31 2.53
N GLN A 641 -12.12 -0.87 3.60
CA GLN A 641 -13.16 -0.20 4.40
C GLN A 641 -14.38 0.30 3.58
N ALA A 642 -14.62 -0.27 2.40
CA ALA A 642 -15.59 0.32 1.48
C ALA A 642 -17.05 0.17 1.94
N ILE A 643 -17.33 -0.84 2.77
CA ILE A 643 -18.67 -1.02 3.33
C ILE A 643 -19.02 0.12 4.30
N ASP A 644 -18.03 0.75 4.93
CA ASP A 644 -18.18 1.86 5.87
C ASP A 644 -18.66 3.15 5.17
N GLN A 645 -18.62 3.19 3.83
CA GLN A 645 -19.18 4.29 3.04
C GLN A 645 -20.63 4.05 2.61
N ILE A 646 -21.23 2.92 3.00
CA ILE A 646 -22.66 2.70 2.82
C ILE A 646 -23.40 3.62 3.82
N PRO A 647 -24.49 4.30 3.40
CA PRO A 647 -25.26 5.11 4.34
C PRO A 647 -25.92 4.23 5.42
N GLY A 648 -25.56 4.45 6.69
CA GLY A 648 -26.17 3.70 7.78
C GLY A 648 -25.32 3.65 9.05
N ASP A 649 -25.60 2.63 9.85
CA ASP A 649 -24.70 2.16 10.91
C ASP A 649 -23.93 0.92 10.44
N TYR A 650 -22.83 0.60 11.13
CA TYR A 650 -21.96 -0.50 10.74
C TYR A 650 -22.67 -1.86 10.61
N ALA A 651 -23.68 -2.14 11.47
CA ALA A 651 -24.44 -3.38 11.37
C ALA A 651 -25.32 -3.42 10.11
N SER A 652 -25.91 -2.28 9.75
CA SER A 652 -26.63 -2.10 8.50
C SER A 652 -25.73 -2.18 7.28
N ASP A 653 -24.49 -1.72 7.37
CA ASP A 653 -23.50 -1.77 6.29
C ASP A 653 -23.05 -3.20 6.02
N VAL A 654 -22.73 -3.96 7.10
CA VAL A 654 -22.45 -5.39 7.03
C VAL A 654 -23.63 -6.16 6.43
N ARG A 655 -24.86 -5.90 6.90
CA ARG A 655 -26.07 -6.53 6.34
C ARG A 655 -26.25 -6.23 4.87
N THR A 656 -26.14 -4.97 4.49
CA THR A 656 -26.42 -4.50 3.12
C THR A 656 -25.39 -5.06 2.15
N SER A 657 -24.11 -4.94 2.49
CA SER A 657 -23.00 -5.42 1.66
C SER A 657 -23.01 -6.94 1.45
N VAL A 658 -23.19 -7.71 2.51
CA VAL A 658 -23.22 -9.18 2.42
C VAL A 658 -24.45 -9.66 1.64
N ASN A 659 -25.63 -9.05 1.86
CA ASN A 659 -26.83 -9.39 1.08
C ASN A 659 -26.74 -8.91 -0.38
N ALA A 660 -26.01 -7.82 -0.65
CA ALA A 660 -25.70 -7.40 -2.02
C ALA A 660 -24.85 -8.43 -2.78
N GLY A 661 -24.14 -9.30 -2.05
CA GLY A 661 -23.44 -10.46 -2.62
C GLY A 661 -21.93 -10.40 -2.48
N LEU A 662 -21.38 -9.52 -1.63
CA LEU A 662 -19.98 -9.60 -1.23
C LEU A 662 -19.71 -10.92 -0.52
N ASP A 663 -18.59 -11.55 -0.87
CA ASP A 663 -18.18 -12.86 -0.36
C ASP A 663 -17.09 -12.74 0.71
N MET A 664 -16.20 -11.76 0.58
CA MET A 664 -15.16 -11.42 1.56
C MET A 664 -15.14 -9.90 1.76
N ILE A 665 -14.87 -9.44 2.98
CA ILE A 665 -14.81 -8.02 3.33
C ILE A 665 -13.38 -7.68 3.75
N MET A 666 -12.79 -6.70 3.06
CA MET A 666 -11.53 -6.05 3.41
C MET A 666 -11.79 -5.02 4.51
N VAL A 667 -11.69 -5.47 5.77
CA VAL A 667 -12.24 -4.73 6.93
C VAL A 667 -11.49 -3.45 7.24
N PRO A 668 -10.16 -3.36 7.10
CA PRO A 668 -9.13 -4.32 7.47
C PRO A 668 -8.72 -4.26 8.95
N THR A 669 -9.09 -3.19 9.67
CA THR A 669 -8.64 -2.93 11.05
C THR A 669 -9.64 -3.43 12.10
N ALA A 670 -10.92 -3.14 11.92
CA ALA A 670 -11.99 -3.53 12.85
C ALA A 670 -12.45 -5.00 12.65
N TYR A 671 -11.53 -5.90 12.28
CA TYR A 671 -11.85 -7.30 11.96
C TYR A 671 -12.58 -8.06 13.08
N PRO A 672 -12.33 -7.84 14.40
CA PRO A 672 -13.11 -8.49 15.45
C PRO A 672 -14.57 -8.01 15.48
N ASP A 673 -14.79 -6.73 15.17
CA ASP A 673 -16.12 -6.12 15.19
C ASP A 673 -16.93 -6.57 13.98
N PHE A 674 -16.32 -6.65 12.79
CA PHE A 674 -16.94 -7.28 11.62
C PHE A 674 -17.34 -8.73 11.91
N HIS A 675 -16.41 -9.53 12.44
CA HIS A 675 -16.63 -10.95 12.74
C HIS A 675 -17.81 -11.16 13.70
N ARG A 676 -17.90 -10.35 14.77
CA ARG A 676 -19.02 -10.37 15.71
C ARG A 676 -20.33 -9.94 15.04
N THR A 677 -20.31 -8.79 14.36
CA THR A 677 -21.51 -8.18 13.76
C THR A 677 -22.13 -9.07 12.70
N LEU A 678 -21.33 -9.72 11.86
CA LEU A 678 -21.80 -10.67 10.85
C LEU A 678 -22.55 -11.85 11.50
N GLN A 679 -22.02 -12.39 12.59
CA GLN A 679 -22.69 -13.48 13.32
C GLN A 679 -24.02 -13.03 13.92
N GLU A 680 -24.09 -11.82 14.46
CA GLU A 680 -25.31 -11.24 15.02
C GLU A 680 -26.39 -11.02 13.93
N GLU A 681 -26.02 -10.47 12.77
CA GLU A 681 -26.94 -10.29 11.64
C GLU A 681 -27.46 -11.62 11.08
N VAL A 682 -26.65 -12.70 11.12
CA VAL A 682 -27.09 -14.04 10.72
C VAL A 682 -28.00 -14.68 11.79
N ASN A 683 -27.64 -14.59 13.07
CA ASN A 683 -28.42 -15.17 14.16
C ASN A 683 -29.79 -14.50 14.31
N THR A 684 -29.89 -13.21 13.99
CA THR A 684 -31.16 -12.47 13.93
C THR A 684 -31.96 -12.69 12.63
N GLY A 685 -31.41 -13.47 11.68
CA GLY A 685 -32.07 -13.84 10.43
C GLY A 685 -32.09 -12.74 9.35
N ARG A 686 -31.35 -11.64 9.56
CA ARG A 686 -31.25 -10.53 8.59
C ARG A 686 -30.26 -10.82 7.46
N ILE A 687 -29.31 -11.72 7.69
CA ILE A 687 -28.50 -12.38 6.66
C ILE A 687 -28.79 -13.88 6.72
N SER A 688 -29.11 -14.48 5.58
CA SER A 688 -29.42 -15.92 5.55
C SER A 688 -28.15 -16.79 5.67
N ARG A 689 -28.26 -17.96 6.31
CA ARG A 689 -27.16 -18.95 6.32
C ARG A 689 -26.75 -19.38 4.90
N ALA A 690 -27.71 -19.43 3.97
CA ALA A 690 -27.43 -19.76 2.57
C ALA A 690 -26.54 -18.71 1.87
N ARG A 691 -26.68 -17.42 2.22
CA ARG A 691 -25.82 -16.33 1.72
C ARG A 691 -24.37 -16.49 2.23
N ILE A 692 -24.22 -16.86 3.50
CA ILE A 692 -22.91 -17.19 4.09
C ILE A 692 -22.31 -18.42 3.43
N ASP A 693 -23.09 -19.47 3.20
CA ASP A 693 -22.64 -20.69 2.55
C ASP A 693 -22.21 -20.45 1.09
N ASP A 694 -22.92 -19.61 0.31
CA ASP A 694 -22.47 -19.19 -1.03
C ASP A 694 -21.12 -18.48 -0.97
N ALA A 695 -20.98 -17.48 -0.08
CA ALA A 695 -19.75 -16.71 0.09
C ALA A 695 -18.55 -17.60 0.41
N VAL A 696 -18.67 -18.41 1.45
CA VAL A 696 -17.58 -19.29 1.90
C VAL A 696 -17.29 -20.37 0.86
N SER A 697 -18.29 -20.90 0.15
CA SER A 697 -18.05 -21.88 -0.91
C SER A 697 -17.20 -21.32 -2.06
N ARG A 698 -17.38 -20.05 -2.42
CA ARG A 698 -16.61 -19.35 -3.45
C ARG A 698 -15.17 -19.12 -3.01
N ILE A 699 -14.97 -18.65 -1.77
CA ILE A 699 -13.65 -18.46 -1.17
C ILE A 699 -12.89 -19.79 -1.12
N LEU A 700 -13.49 -20.83 -0.56
CA LEU A 700 -12.87 -22.15 -0.43
C LEU A 700 -12.56 -22.74 -1.81
N THR A 701 -13.43 -22.57 -2.81
CA THR A 701 -13.17 -23.03 -4.19
C THR A 701 -11.87 -22.44 -4.73
N GLN A 702 -11.62 -21.15 -4.54
CA GLN A 702 -10.37 -20.52 -5.00
C GLN A 702 -9.17 -20.99 -4.19
N LYS A 703 -9.29 -21.14 -2.86
CA LYS A 703 -8.21 -21.67 -2.01
C LYS A 703 -7.79 -23.09 -2.40
N PHE A 704 -8.75 -23.98 -2.68
CA PHE A 704 -8.46 -25.32 -3.18
C PHE A 704 -7.87 -25.28 -4.60
N THR A 705 -8.35 -24.40 -5.49
CA THR A 705 -7.83 -24.30 -6.87
C THR A 705 -6.41 -23.76 -6.91
N LEU A 706 -6.04 -22.87 -5.99
CA LEU A 706 -4.66 -22.40 -5.75
C LEU A 706 -3.75 -23.47 -5.15
N GLY A 707 -4.30 -24.62 -4.71
CA GLY A 707 -3.56 -25.67 -4.04
C GLY A 707 -3.07 -25.28 -2.63
N LEU A 708 -3.70 -24.27 -1.98
CA LEU A 708 -3.24 -23.80 -0.67
C LEU A 708 -3.40 -24.84 0.44
N PHE A 709 -4.35 -25.78 0.30
CA PHE A 709 -4.49 -26.89 1.24
C PHE A 709 -3.34 -27.91 1.12
N GLU A 710 -2.76 -28.06 -0.07
CA GLU A 710 -1.62 -28.96 -0.29
C GLU A 710 -0.28 -28.27 -0.03
N LYS A 711 -0.21 -26.95 -0.28
CA LYS A 711 1.00 -26.13 -0.19
C LYS A 711 0.65 -24.77 0.41
N PRO A 712 0.42 -24.69 1.74
CA PRO A 712 0.03 -23.45 2.40
C PRO A 712 1.17 -22.44 2.52
N TYR A 713 2.42 -22.91 2.49
CA TYR A 713 3.63 -22.11 2.68
C TYR A 713 4.24 -21.61 1.36
N ALA A 714 5.10 -20.60 1.46
CA ALA A 714 5.85 -20.01 0.38
C ALA A 714 6.77 -21.03 -0.31
N ASP A 715 6.71 -21.08 -1.64
CA ASP A 715 7.71 -21.77 -2.45
C ASP A 715 8.77 -20.77 -2.92
N THR A 716 9.90 -20.75 -2.23
CA THR A 716 11.00 -19.80 -2.46
C THR A 716 11.94 -20.24 -3.59
N ALA A 717 11.64 -21.31 -4.34
CA ALA A 717 12.50 -21.78 -5.42
C ALA A 717 12.75 -20.72 -6.52
N ASN A 718 11.80 -19.78 -6.69
CA ASN A 718 11.89 -18.69 -7.66
C ASN A 718 12.38 -17.36 -7.05
N ILE A 719 12.73 -17.30 -5.76
CA ILE A 719 13.01 -16.03 -5.06
C ILE A 719 14.19 -15.27 -5.66
N GLY A 720 15.23 -15.98 -6.10
CA GLY A 720 16.38 -15.39 -6.79
C GLY A 720 16.08 -14.84 -8.19
N THR A 721 14.85 -15.00 -8.69
CA THR A 721 14.41 -14.42 -9.96
C THR A 721 13.71 -13.07 -9.81
N VAL A 722 13.37 -12.66 -8.58
CA VAL A 722 12.79 -11.35 -8.28
C VAL A 722 13.77 -10.26 -8.73
N GLY A 723 13.31 -9.32 -9.55
CA GLY A 723 14.16 -8.25 -10.08
C GLY A 723 15.23 -8.71 -11.06
N SER A 724 15.13 -9.94 -11.60
CA SER A 724 16.16 -10.49 -12.49
C SER A 724 16.28 -9.73 -13.81
N ALA A 725 17.44 -9.81 -14.45
CA ALA A 725 17.67 -9.19 -15.76
C ALA A 725 16.66 -9.65 -16.83
N ALA A 726 16.17 -10.89 -16.75
CA ALA A 726 15.15 -11.40 -17.68
C ALA A 726 13.78 -10.73 -17.46
N HIS A 727 13.39 -10.51 -16.20
CA HIS A 727 12.15 -9.81 -15.87
C HIS A 727 12.26 -8.32 -16.24
N ARG A 728 13.38 -7.67 -15.89
CA ARG A 728 13.69 -6.29 -16.28
C ARG A 728 13.75 -6.08 -17.79
N ALA A 729 14.15 -7.09 -18.56
CA ALA A 729 14.08 -7.02 -20.03
C ALA A 729 12.63 -6.91 -20.56
N VAL A 730 11.65 -7.50 -19.88
CA VAL A 730 10.22 -7.34 -20.20
C VAL A 730 9.76 -5.93 -19.87
N ALA A 731 10.11 -5.41 -18.68
CA ALA A 731 9.78 -4.03 -18.30
C ALA A 731 10.43 -3.00 -19.25
N ARG A 732 11.69 -3.22 -19.68
CA ARG A 732 12.36 -2.41 -20.71
C ARG A 732 11.65 -2.47 -22.07
N GLU A 733 11.20 -3.66 -22.49
CA GLU A 733 10.41 -3.82 -23.73
C GLU A 733 9.11 -3.00 -23.64
N ALA A 734 8.40 -3.12 -22.52
CA ALA A 734 7.15 -2.41 -22.26
C ALA A 734 7.37 -0.89 -22.21
N ALA A 735 8.37 -0.42 -21.47
CA ALA A 735 8.73 1.00 -21.37
C ALA A 735 9.10 1.60 -22.73
N ALA A 736 9.81 0.87 -23.58
CA ALA A 736 10.11 1.34 -24.95
C ALA A 736 8.86 1.42 -25.83
N LYS A 737 7.97 0.42 -25.75
CA LYS A 737 6.72 0.38 -26.53
C LYS A 737 5.68 1.40 -26.04
N SER A 738 5.74 1.83 -24.78
CA SER A 738 4.78 2.78 -24.20
C SER A 738 5.02 4.22 -24.63
N GLN A 739 6.23 4.56 -25.09
CA GLN A 739 6.58 5.93 -25.45
C GLN A 739 5.79 6.41 -26.67
N VAL A 740 5.03 7.50 -26.52
CA VAL A 740 4.22 8.08 -27.60
C VAL A 740 4.87 9.37 -28.09
N LEU A 741 5.36 9.35 -29.33
CA LEU A 741 5.93 10.54 -29.97
C LEU A 741 4.81 11.42 -30.52
N LEU A 742 4.52 12.53 -29.85
CA LEU A 742 3.42 13.43 -30.22
C LEU A 742 3.83 14.40 -31.33
N LYS A 743 5.08 14.88 -31.26
CA LYS A 743 5.68 15.87 -32.16
C LYS A 743 7.15 15.51 -32.43
N ASN A 744 7.64 15.73 -33.64
CA ASN A 744 9.06 15.49 -34.00
C ASN A 744 9.52 16.36 -35.19
N ASP A 745 9.57 17.67 -34.95
CA ASP A 745 9.96 18.65 -35.95
C ASP A 745 11.44 18.58 -36.30
N GLY A 746 11.75 18.76 -37.58
CA GLY A 746 13.14 18.69 -38.06
C GLY A 746 13.81 17.33 -37.85
N ALA A 747 13.03 16.29 -37.51
CA ALA A 747 13.51 14.96 -37.13
C ALA A 747 14.58 15.01 -36.03
N VAL A 748 14.32 15.75 -34.95
CA VAL A 748 15.20 15.82 -33.77
C VAL A 748 15.43 14.43 -33.17
N LEU A 749 14.39 13.60 -33.10
CA LEU A 749 14.50 12.20 -32.69
C LEU A 749 14.52 11.26 -33.92
N PRO A 750 15.34 10.18 -33.89
CA PRO A 750 16.21 9.77 -32.79
C PRO A 750 17.50 10.60 -32.69
N LEU A 751 17.99 10.75 -31.46
CA LEU A 751 19.31 11.28 -31.13
C LEU A 751 20.41 10.34 -31.64
N LYS A 752 21.58 10.90 -31.95
CA LYS A 752 22.79 10.16 -32.30
C LYS A 752 23.68 10.03 -31.07
N PRO A 753 24.28 8.86 -30.79
CA PRO A 753 25.23 8.68 -29.69
C PRO A 753 26.50 9.55 -29.74
N SER A 754 26.71 10.29 -30.83
CA SER A 754 27.82 11.22 -31.03
C SER A 754 27.44 12.69 -30.77
N GLN A 755 26.16 13.00 -30.52
CA GLN A 755 25.72 14.36 -30.22
C GLN A 755 26.02 14.72 -28.77
N LYS A 756 26.44 15.96 -28.54
CA LYS A 756 26.54 16.53 -27.18
C LYS A 756 25.14 16.92 -26.72
N VAL A 757 24.58 16.14 -25.80
CA VAL A 757 23.22 16.34 -25.29
C VAL A 757 23.24 17.12 -23.98
N TYR A 758 22.43 18.17 -23.89
CA TYR A 758 22.13 18.85 -22.62
C TYR A 758 20.83 18.29 -22.03
N VAL A 759 20.83 17.87 -20.76
CA VAL A 759 19.68 17.29 -20.09
C VAL A 759 19.24 18.16 -18.91
N ALA A 760 17.95 18.42 -18.80
CA ALA A 760 17.34 19.17 -17.70
C ALA A 760 15.97 18.59 -17.29
N GLY A 761 15.35 19.21 -16.28
CA GLY A 761 13.99 18.90 -15.83
C GLY A 761 13.95 18.05 -14.55
N SER A 762 12.86 18.18 -13.81
CA SER A 762 12.66 17.57 -12.50
C SER A 762 12.77 16.03 -12.51
N ASN A 763 12.39 15.40 -13.62
CA ASN A 763 12.20 13.95 -13.73
C ASN A 763 13.32 13.24 -14.51
N ALA A 764 14.40 13.95 -14.89
CA ALA A 764 15.49 13.34 -15.65
C ALA A 764 16.27 12.29 -14.86
N ASP A 765 16.49 12.53 -13.55
CA ASP A 765 17.28 11.67 -12.67
C ASP A 765 16.52 11.32 -11.38
N ASP A 766 15.24 10.96 -11.53
CA ASP A 766 14.36 10.65 -10.42
C ASP A 766 13.61 9.33 -10.70
N LEU A 767 14.05 8.26 -10.02
CA LEU A 767 13.50 6.92 -10.23
C LEU A 767 12.06 6.81 -9.71
N GLY A 768 11.77 7.47 -8.59
CA GLY A 768 10.46 7.52 -7.98
C GLY A 768 9.43 8.21 -8.87
N ASN A 769 9.78 9.36 -9.44
CA ASN A 769 8.88 10.09 -10.34
C ASN A 769 8.58 9.30 -11.62
N GLN A 770 9.55 8.59 -12.21
CA GLN A 770 9.29 7.74 -13.38
C GLN A 770 8.52 6.45 -13.05
N ALA A 771 8.48 6.02 -11.78
CA ALA A 771 7.70 4.87 -11.36
C ALA A 771 6.25 5.26 -10.96
N GLY A 772 6.07 6.43 -10.35
CA GLY A 772 4.78 6.97 -9.93
C GLY A 772 4.25 6.39 -8.62
N GLY A 773 2.95 6.57 -8.38
CA GLY A 773 2.26 5.98 -7.22
C GLY A 773 2.29 4.46 -7.22
N TRP A 774 1.90 3.85 -6.10
CA TRP A 774 1.99 2.40 -5.89
C TRP A 774 3.40 1.83 -6.07
N THR A 775 4.46 2.58 -5.76
CA THR A 775 5.84 2.06 -5.81
C THR A 775 6.49 2.19 -4.44
N VAL A 776 6.76 1.06 -3.79
CA VAL A 776 7.26 0.88 -2.41
C VAL A 776 6.30 1.39 -1.35
N THR A 777 5.77 2.60 -1.49
CA THR A 777 4.72 3.20 -0.65
C THR A 777 3.45 3.41 -1.47
N TRP A 778 2.33 3.66 -0.78
CA TRP A 778 1.03 3.91 -1.40
C TRP A 778 1.06 5.07 -2.42
N GLN A 779 1.45 6.28 -1.98
CA GLN A 779 1.54 7.46 -2.85
C GLN A 779 2.78 7.44 -3.76
N GLY A 780 3.72 6.51 -3.54
CA GLY A 780 5.08 6.61 -4.05
C GLY A 780 5.84 7.76 -3.38
N SER A 781 7.06 8.01 -3.84
CA SER A 781 7.85 9.18 -3.45
C SER A 781 8.91 9.49 -4.49
N SER A 782 9.38 10.73 -4.55
CA SER A 782 10.48 11.15 -5.41
C SER A 782 11.82 10.58 -4.92
N GLY A 783 12.80 10.50 -5.81
CA GLY A 783 14.16 10.07 -5.54
C GLY A 783 14.43 8.60 -5.85
N LYS A 784 15.50 8.05 -5.26
CA LYS A 784 15.93 6.66 -5.50
C LYS A 784 15.32 5.72 -4.45
N ILE A 785 14.06 5.37 -4.67
CA ILE A 785 13.26 4.61 -3.70
C ILE A 785 13.40 3.08 -3.84
N THR A 786 13.97 2.60 -4.96
CA THR A 786 14.18 1.17 -5.24
C THR A 786 15.35 0.99 -6.23
N THR A 787 15.57 -0.23 -6.70
CA THR A 787 16.59 -0.56 -7.72
C THR A 787 16.03 -0.40 -9.13
N GLY A 788 16.67 0.45 -9.93
CA GLY A 788 16.32 0.69 -11.32
C GLY A 788 17.38 1.52 -12.04
N THR A 789 17.04 2.00 -13.22
CA THR A 789 17.85 2.94 -14.00
C THR A 789 17.00 4.17 -14.34
N THR A 790 17.48 5.35 -13.96
CA THR A 790 16.81 6.62 -14.32
C THR A 790 16.91 6.89 -15.82
N ILE A 791 16.07 7.78 -16.36
CA ILE A 791 16.17 8.20 -17.77
C ILE A 791 17.55 8.79 -18.07
N LEU A 792 18.10 9.64 -17.18
CA LEU A 792 19.44 10.23 -17.33
C LEU A 792 20.53 9.16 -17.30
N GLU A 793 20.49 8.21 -16.35
CA GLU A 793 21.44 7.11 -16.30
C GLU A 793 21.40 6.28 -17.59
N ALA A 794 20.20 5.99 -18.11
CA ALA A 794 20.03 5.28 -19.37
C ALA A 794 20.57 6.05 -20.58
N MET A 795 20.37 7.37 -20.63
CA MET A 795 20.95 8.22 -21.69
C MET A 795 22.48 8.24 -21.63
N LYS A 796 23.08 8.31 -20.43
CA LYS A 796 24.53 8.19 -20.24
C LYS A 796 25.06 6.84 -20.72
N LYS A 797 24.35 5.73 -20.41
CA LYS A 797 24.68 4.39 -20.94
C LYS A 797 24.58 4.31 -22.46
N ALA A 798 23.64 5.03 -23.08
CA ALA A 798 23.42 4.99 -24.52
C ALA A 798 24.48 5.77 -25.32
N ALA A 799 25.13 6.77 -24.72
CA ALA A 799 26.15 7.63 -25.35
C ALA A 799 27.37 7.83 -24.43
N PRO A 800 28.15 6.77 -24.12
CA PRO A 800 29.23 6.86 -23.13
C PRO A 800 30.37 7.81 -23.54
N ASP A 801 30.65 7.92 -24.85
CA ASP A 801 31.73 8.77 -25.38
C ASP A 801 31.36 10.26 -25.45
N THR A 802 30.06 10.58 -25.36
CA THR A 802 29.51 11.95 -25.35
C THR A 802 28.45 12.11 -24.26
N ALA A 803 28.79 11.63 -23.06
CA ALA A 803 27.86 11.56 -21.94
C ALA A 803 27.10 12.90 -21.75
N PRO A 804 25.77 12.87 -21.57
CA PRO A 804 24.99 14.10 -21.46
C PRO A 804 25.40 14.97 -20.27
N THR A 805 25.46 16.28 -20.50
CA THR A 805 25.57 17.28 -19.43
C THR A 805 24.21 17.39 -18.74
N TYR A 806 24.14 17.31 -17.41
CA TYR A 806 22.88 17.42 -16.67
C TYR A 806 22.84 18.63 -15.75
N SER A 807 21.72 19.36 -15.79
CA SER A 807 21.37 20.43 -14.86
C SER A 807 19.86 20.46 -14.65
N LYS A 808 19.39 20.04 -13.47
CA LYS A 808 17.97 19.88 -13.14
C LYS A 808 17.14 21.13 -13.48
N ASP A 809 17.63 22.31 -13.10
CA ASP A 809 16.97 23.63 -13.25
C ASP A 809 17.44 24.41 -14.50
N ALA A 810 18.21 23.76 -15.36
CA ALA A 810 18.82 24.32 -16.56
C ALA A 810 19.67 25.58 -16.27
N SER A 811 20.40 25.59 -15.15
CA SER A 811 21.30 26.68 -14.75
C SER A 811 22.73 26.53 -15.29
N ALA A 812 23.15 25.32 -15.64
CA ALA A 812 24.49 25.08 -16.20
C ALA A 812 24.63 25.63 -17.63
N PRO A 813 25.84 26.05 -18.06
CA PRO A 813 26.07 26.57 -19.40
C PRO A 813 25.61 25.62 -20.52
N MET A 814 24.86 26.17 -21.49
CA MET A 814 24.29 25.42 -22.61
C MET A 814 25.14 25.49 -23.89
N ASP A 815 26.09 26.41 -23.97
CA ASP A 815 26.92 26.62 -25.16
C ASP A 815 27.69 25.35 -25.57
N GLY A 816 27.66 25.04 -26.87
CA GLY A 816 28.40 23.91 -27.43
C GLY A 816 27.69 22.54 -27.38
N HIS A 817 26.42 22.49 -26.98
CA HIS A 817 25.57 21.30 -27.09
C HIS A 817 24.80 21.30 -28.42
N ASP A 818 24.53 20.11 -28.96
CA ASP A 818 23.85 19.94 -30.26
C ASP A 818 22.32 19.93 -30.12
N VAL A 819 21.82 19.48 -28.97
CA VAL A 819 20.39 19.24 -28.70
C VAL A 819 20.12 19.18 -27.19
N GLY A 820 18.97 19.73 -26.80
CA GLY A 820 18.47 19.66 -25.44
C GLY A 820 17.44 18.54 -25.24
N VAL A 821 17.43 17.91 -24.08
CA VAL A 821 16.39 16.99 -23.63
C VAL A 821 15.90 17.45 -22.26
N VAL A 822 14.60 17.74 -22.13
CA VAL A 822 14.00 18.18 -20.88
C VAL A 822 12.99 17.13 -20.43
N VAL A 823 13.20 16.55 -19.24
CA VAL A 823 12.35 15.49 -18.68
C VAL A 823 11.60 16.04 -17.49
N VAL A 824 10.29 16.21 -17.63
CA VAL A 824 9.42 16.98 -16.72
C VAL A 824 8.11 16.24 -16.49
N GLY A 825 7.29 16.71 -15.55
CA GLY A 825 5.93 16.22 -15.39
C GLY A 825 5.50 16.11 -13.93
N GLU A 826 4.70 15.10 -13.63
CA GLU A 826 4.09 14.94 -12.31
C GLU A 826 5.06 14.25 -11.33
N THR A 827 4.87 14.53 -10.04
CA THR A 827 5.40 13.70 -8.94
C THR A 827 4.42 12.56 -8.64
N PRO A 828 4.85 11.49 -7.93
CA PRO A 828 3.97 10.38 -7.56
C PRO A 828 2.72 10.82 -6.79
N TYR A 829 1.61 10.15 -7.08
CA TYR A 829 0.33 10.24 -6.38
C TYR A 829 -0.44 8.94 -6.59
N ALA A 830 -1.42 8.67 -5.73
CA ALA A 830 -2.39 7.59 -5.89
C ALA A 830 -3.78 8.00 -5.41
N GLU A 831 -4.82 7.44 -6.05
CA GLU A 831 -6.22 7.63 -5.66
C GLU A 831 -6.65 9.11 -5.67
N GLY A 832 -7.65 9.47 -4.87
CA GLY A 832 -8.15 10.84 -4.82
C GLY A 832 -7.15 11.89 -4.34
N ILE A 833 -5.98 11.50 -3.80
CA ILE A 833 -4.88 12.45 -3.56
C ILE A 833 -4.40 13.03 -4.89
N GLY A 834 -4.34 12.22 -5.95
CA GLY A 834 -3.98 12.67 -7.29
C GLY A 834 -5.07 13.43 -8.04
N ASP A 835 -6.24 13.67 -7.44
CA ASP A 835 -7.32 14.36 -8.13
C ASP A 835 -6.97 15.81 -8.46
N VAL A 836 -7.33 16.26 -9.65
CA VAL A 836 -7.21 17.67 -10.00
C VAL A 836 -8.12 18.52 -9.10
N GLY A 837 -7.58 19.57 -8.51
CA GLY A 837 -8.26 20.39 -7.51
C GLY A 837 -8.02 19.93 -6.07
N ASN A 838 -7.29 18.83 -5.84
CA ASN A 838 -6.82 18.38 -4.53
C ASN A 838 -5.30 18.58 -4.38
N GLY A 839 -4.81 19.80 -4.63
CA GLY A 839 -3.37 20.09 -4.65
C GLY A 839 -2.65 19.71 -5.95
N HIS A 840 -3.35 19.07 -6.88
CA HIS A 840 -2.86 18.74 -8.22
C HIS A 840 -3.63 19.49 -9.31
N ASP A 841 -2.98 19.71 -10.44
CA ASP A 841 -3.61 20.20 -11.67
C ASP A 841 -3.04 19.44 -12.89
N LEU A 842 -3.41 19.86 -14.10
CA LEU A 842 -2.90 19.28 -15.35
C LEU A 842 -1.74 20.09 -15.94
N GLU A 843 -1.15 20.99 -15.18
CA GLU A 843 -0.13 21.92 -15.64
C GLU A 843 1.27 21.48 -15.18
N LEU A 844 2.27 21.74 -16.01
CA LEU A 844 3.65 21.59 -15.54
C LEU A 844 3.94 22.58 -14.40
N GLY A 845 4.69 22.12 -13.40
CA GLY A 845 5.18 22.97 -12.32
C GLY A 845 6.03 24.14 -12.84
N ALA A 846 6.08 25.24 -12.10
CA ALA A 846 6.78 26.46 -12.52
C ALA A 846 8.27 26.23 -12.85
N ALA A 847 8.95 25.37 -12.08
CA ALA A 847 10.34 25.01 -12.33
C ALA A 847 10.52 24.23 -13.63
N ASP A 848 9.61 23.31 -13.93
CA ASP A 848 9.63 22.52 -15.17
C ASP A 848 9.32 23.38 -16.39
N LYS A 849 8.34 24.28 -16.28
CA LYS A 849 8.06 25.31 -17.30
C LYS A 849 9.31 26.13 -17.59
N ALA A 850 9.99 26.63 -16.55
CA ALA A 850 11.22 27.41 -16.71
C ALA A 850 12.37 26.59 -17.36
N ALA A 851 12.51 25.31 -17.02
CA ALA A 851 13.52 24.44 -17.64
C ALA A 851 13.24 24.22 -19.13
N VAL A 852 11.97 23.98 -19.50
CA VAL A 852 11.54 23.89 -20.91
C VAL A 852 11.84 25.19 -21.64
N ASP A 853 11.41 26.33 -21.10
CA ASP A 853 11.56 27.65 -21.74
C ASP A 853 13.05 27.98 -21.98
N LYS A 854 13.92 27.73 -21.00
CA LYS A 854 15.36 27.97 -21.11
C LYS A 854 16.02 27.09 -22.18
N VAL A 855 15.78 25.78 -22.14
CA VAL A 855 16.49 24.83 -23.01
C VAL A 855 15.98 24.92 -24.45
N CYS A 856 14.66 24.96 -24.65
CA CYS A 856 14.04 25.05 -25.97
C CYS A 856 14.24 26.42 -26.62
N GLY A 857 14.39 27.49 -25.82
CA GLY A 857 14.76 28.81 -26.34
C GLY A 857 16.23 28.90 -26.79
N ALA A 858 17.12 28.04 -26.27
CA ALA A 858 18.55 28.08 -26.56
C ALA A 858 18.97 27.20 -27.74
N MET A 859 18.29 26.07 -27.96
CA MET A 859 18.64 25.09 -28.99
C MET A 859 17.45 24.22 -29.36
N LYS A 860 17.62 23.34 -30.36
CA LYS A 860 16.60 22.33 -30.64
C LYS A 860 16.40 21.42 -29.43
N CYS A 861 15.15 21.16 -29.06
CA CYS A 861 14.86 20.41 -27.83
C CYS A 861 13.85 19.27 -28.02
N ALA A 862 14.02 18.21 -27.24
CA ALA A 862 13.00 17.19 -27.00
C ALA A 862 12.48 17.30 -25.56
N VAL A 863 11.18 17.38 -25.38
CA VAL A 863 10.53 17.35 -24.07
C VAL A 863 9.86 16.00 -23.84
N LEU A 864 10.19 15.36 -22.72
CA LEU A 864 9.57 14.12 -22.26
C LEU A 864 8.68 14.44 -21.07
N ILE A 865 7.40 14.08 -21.18
CA ILE A 865 6.41 14.23 -20.11
C ILE A 865 6.28 12.89 -19.38
N VAL A 866 6.81 12.81 -18.16
CA VAL A 866 6.63 11.71 -17.23
C VAL A 866 5.44 12.04 -16.34
N SER A 867 4.31 11.39 -16.56
CA SER A 867 3.04 11.70 -15.89
C SER A 867 2.06 10.52 -15.95
N GLY A 868 1.11 10.48 -15.02
CA GLY A 868 0.05 9.48 -15.01
C GLY A 868 -1.06 9.72 -16.04
N ARG A 869 -1.07 10.89 -16.66
CA ARG A 869 -2.15 11.42 -17.50
C ARG A 869 -1.63 12.55 -18.41
N PRO A 870 -2.39 13.01 -19.42
CA PRO A 870 -2.02 14.15 -20.25
C PRO A 870 -1.72 15.40 -19.42
N GLN A 871 -0.67 16.12 -19.80
CA GLN A 871 -0.30 17.42 -19.20
C GLN A 871 -0.51 18.53 -20.25
N LEU A 872 -1.08 19.65 -19.82
CA LEU A 872 -1.32 20.82 -20.66
C LEU A 872 0.01 21.50 -20.96
N ILE A 873 0.39 21.48 -22.24
CA ILE A 873 1.66 22.02 -22.74
C ILE A 873 1.46 22.91 -23.98
N GLY A 874 0.19 23.21 -24.30
CA GLY A 874 -0.21 23.89 -25.52
C GLY A 874 0.45 25.25 -25.74
N ASP A 875 0.68 25.99 -24.64
CA ASP A 875 1.27 27.34 -24.65
C ASP A 875 2.76 27.36 -25.03
N ARG A 876 3.46 26.21 -24.96
CA ARG A 876 4.87 26.03 -25.29
C ARG A 876 5.10 25.17 -26.53
N LEU A 877 4.05 24.63 -27.14
CA LEU A 877 4.18 23.73 -28.30
C LEU A 877 4.91 24.37 -29.49
N GLY A 878 4.94 25.71 -29.60
CA GLY A 878 5.68 26.41 -30.65
C GLY A 878 7.19 26.20 -30.57
N ASP A 879 7.75 26.19 -29.35
CA ASP A 879 9.18 26.18 -29.08
C ASP A 879 9.76 24.76 -28.90
N ILE A 880 8.89 23.77 -28.64
CA ILE A 880 9.29 22.37 -28.45
C ILE A 880 9.45 21.67 -29.81
N ASP A 881 10.65 21.22 -30.21
CA ASP A 881 10.79 20.51 -31.49
C ASP A 881 10.25 19.07 -31.45
N ALA A 882 10.54 18.32 -30.38
CA ALA A 882 10.01 16.98 -30.17
C ALA A 882 9.30 16.87 -28.82
N LEU A 883 8.14 16.22 -28.80
CA LEU A 883 7.34 16.00 -27.59
C LEU A 883 7.02 14.51 -27.47
N VAL A 884 7.33 13.94 -26.31
CA VAL A 884 7.09 12.52 -26.00
C VAL A 884 6.23 12.44 -24.74
N ALA A 885 5.12 11.70 -24.81
CA ALA A 885 4.46 11.21 -23.62
C ALA A 885 5.17 9.94 -23.16
N SER A 886 5.86 10.03 -22.01
CA SER A 886 6.64 8.95 -21.43
C SER A 886 5.86 8.14 -20.40
N TRP A 887 4.71 8.66 -19.96
CA TRP A 887 3.85 8.08 -18.93
C TRP A 887 4.62 7.87 -17.62
N LEU A 888 4.33 6.79 -16.91
CA LEU A 888 5.11 6.30 -15.77
C LEU A 888 5.80 5.00 -16.19
N PRO A 889 7.04 5.04 -16.74
CA PRO A 889 7.68 3.89 -17.39
C PRO A 889 8.24 2.80 -16.45
N GLY A 890 8.19 2.99 -15.13
CA GLY A 890 8.69 2.02 -14.15
C GLY A 890 10.20 2.07 -13.95
N THR A 891 10.85 0.96 -13.58
CA THR A 891 12.28 0.95 -13.19
C THR A 891 13.27 1.00 -14.35
N GLU A 892 12.81 0.77 -15.57
CA GLU A 892 13.69 0.49 -16.72
C GLU A 892 13.80 1.70 -17.67
N GLY A 893 14.43 2.79 -17.22
CA GLY A 893 14.71 3.98 -18.04
C GLY A 893 15.50 3.67 -19.32
N ASP A 894 16.18 2.52 -19.36
CA ASP A 894 16.81 1.95 -20.57
C ASP A 894 15.80 1.78 -21.73
N GLY A 895 14.52 1.55 -21.46
CA GLY A 895 13.48 1.45 -22.49
C GLY A 895 13.15 2.81 -23.12
N VAL A 896 13.18 3.88 -22.33
CA VAL A 896 13.01 5.26 -22.81
C VAL A 896 14.21 5.66 -23.67
N ALA A 897 15.44 5.40 -23.20
CA ALA A 897 16.64 5.70 -23.96
C ALA A 897 16.75 4.89 -25.27
N ASP A 898 16.24 3.66 -25.31
CA ASP A 898 16.22 2.83 -26.52
C ASP A 898 15.51 3.50 -27.70
N VAL A 899 14.38 4.17 -27.45
CA VAL A 899 13.66 4.89 -28.53
C VAL A 899 14.25 6.26 -28.80
N LEU A 900 14.72 6.97 -27.77
CA LEU A 900 15.38 8.28 -27.93
C LEU A 900 16.61 8.20 -28.83
N TYR A 901 17.44 7.17 -28.66
CA TYR A 901 18.65 6.96 -29.46
C TYR A 901 18.46 6.04 -30.67
N GLY A 902 17.21 5.68 -30.99
CA GLY A 902 16.90 4.91 -32.20
C GLY A 902 17.41 3.46 -32.20
N LYS A 903 17.62 2.85 -31.04
CA LYS A 903 17.77 1.38 -30.91
C LYS A 903 16.45 0.66 -31.16
N ARG A 904 15.33 1.33 -30.86
CA ARG A 904 13.97 0.88 -31.15
C ARG A 904 13.17 2.01 -31.80
N PRO A 905 12.18 1.70 -32.66
CA PRO A 905 11.27 2.70 -33.18
C PRO A 905 10.28 3.16 -32.10
N PHE A 906 9.87 4.43 -32.14
CA PHE A 906 8.65 4.85 -31.45
C PHE A 906 7.46 4.12 -32.09
N THR A 907 6.66 3.47 -31.25
CA THR A 907 5.49 2.67 -31.67
C THR A 907 4.26 2.91 -30.80
N GLY A 908 4.41 3.58 -29.66
CA GLY A 908 3.31 3.89 -28.76
C GLY A 908 2.28 4.81 -29.41
N GLN A 909 1.03 4.64 -29.00
CA GLN A 909 -0.12 5.40 -29.46
C GLN A 909 -0.92 5.87 -28.25
N LEU A 910 -1.45 7.09 -28.30
CA LEU A 910 -2.19 7.69 -27.20
C LEU A 910 -3.36 6.79 -26.74
N PRO A 911 -3.32 6.24 -25.52
CA PRO A 911 -4.41 5.43 -24.94
C PRO A 911 -5.57 6.28 -24.41
N VAL A 912 -5.37 7.59 -24.34
CA VAL A 912 -6.32 8.61 -23.91
C VAL A 912 -6.17 9.83 -24.80
N THR A 913 -7.22 10.62 -24.91
CA THR A 913 -7.26 11.87 -25.65
C THR A 913 -6.39 12.92 -24.96
N TRP A 914 -5.56 13.66 -25.73
CA TRP A 914 -4.78 14.77 -25.16
C TRP A 914 -5.55 16.09 -25.30
N PRO A 915 -6.08 16.70 -24.22
CA PRO A 915 -6.87 17.92 -24.30
C PRO A 915 -6.01 19.15 -24.63
N LYS A 916 -6.62 20.17 -25.23
CA LYS A 916 -6.03 21.52 -25.41
C LYS A 916 -6.08 22.34 -24.13
N SER A 917 -7.08 22.10 -23.28
CA SER A 917 -7.28 22.80 -22.02
C SER A 917 -8.14 21.96 -21.08
N ALA A 918 -8.03 22.18 -19.77
CA ALA A 918 -8.85 21.50 -18.76
C ALA A 918 -10.37 21.70 -18.98
N ASN A 919 -10.78 22.84 -19.55
CA ASN A 919 -12.19 23.15 -19.84
C ASN A 919 -12.84 22.22 -20.89
N GLN A 920 -12.04 21.42 -21.61
CA GLN A 920 -12.59 20.42 -22.52
C GLN A 920 -13.01 19.13 -21.80
N LEU A 921 -12.56 18.91 -20.56
CA LEU A 921 -12.79 17.66 -19.86
C LEU A 921 -14.21 17.58 -19.28
N PRO A 922 -14.88 16.41 -19.39
CA PRO A 922 -14.41 15.21 -20.09
C PRO A 922 -14.47 15.34 -21.63
N ILE A 923 -13.43 14.82 -22.33
CA ILE A 923 -13.37 14.70 -23.80
C ILE A 923 -12.78 13.35 -24.17
N ASN A 924 -13.49 12.56 -24.96
CA ASN A 924 -13.14 11.18 -25.26
C ASN A 924 -13.43 10.81 -26.73
N VAL A 925 -12.79 9.75 -27.22
CA VAL A 925 -13.16 9.11 -28.49
C VAL A 925 -14.65 8.74 -28.48
N GLY A 926 -15.32 9.00 -29.61
CA GLY A 926 -16.76 8.81 -29.78
C GLY A 926 -17.61 10.07 -29.55
N ASP A 927 -17.07 11.09 -28.88
CA ASP A 927 -17.84 12.30 -28.56
C ASP A 927 -18.31 13.06 -29.80
N ALA A 928 -19.49 13.69 -29.69
CA ALA A 928 -20.08 14.47 -30.77
C ALA A 928 -19.15 15.63 -31.20
N ALA A 929 -18.68 16.40 -30.20
CA ALA A 929 -17.69 17.45 -30.34
C ALA A 929 -16.32 16.91 -29.87
N TYR A 930 -15.40 16.71 -30.81
CA TYR A 930 -14.09 16.13 -30.53
C TYR A 930 -12.99 16.95 -31.20
N ASP A 931 -12.38 17.86 -30.45
CA ASP A 931 -11.34 18.78 -30.90
C ASP A 931 -10.13 18.80 -29.94
N PRO A 932 -9.41 17.67 -29.80
CA PRO A 932 -8.27 17.57 -28.90
C PRO A 932 -7.00 18.23 -29.45
N GLN A 933 -5.99 18.38 -28.60
CA GLN A 933 -4.64 18.78 -29.00
C GLN A 933 -3.97 17.66 -29.81
N TYR A 934 -4.12 16.42 -29.35
CA TYR A 934 -3.76 15.20 -30.07
C TYR A 934 -4.88 14.16 -29.88
N PRO A 935 -5.41 13.56 -30.96
CA PRO A 935 -6.50 12.59 -30.85
C PRO A 935 -6.03 11.27 -30.25
N TYR A 936 -6.97 10.53 -29.67
CA TYR A 936 -6.80 9.12 -29.32
C TYR A 936 -6.17 8.34 -30.49
N GLY A 937 -5.25 7.42 -30.16
CA GLY A 937 -4.49 6.64 -31.14
C GLY A 937 -3.38 7.40 -31.87
N TRP A 938 -3.16 8.70 -31.58
CA TRP A 938 -2.06 9.47 -32.16
C TRP A 938 -0.71 9.00 -31.62
N GLY A 939 0.31 9.01 -32.48
CA GLY A 939 1.66 8.58 -32.15
C GLY A 939 2.49 8.48 -33.42
N LEU A 940 3.51 9.32 -33.53
CA LEU A 940 4.46 9.30 -34.64
C LEU A 940 5.44 8.13 -34.45
N THR A 941 6.10 7.73 -35.54
CA THR A 941 7.09 6.66 -35.52
C THR A 941 8.47 7.16 -35.95
N THR A 942 9.52 6.47 -35.51
CA THR A 942 10.89 6.63 -35.98
C THR A 942 11.37 5.33 -36.61
N LEU A 943 12.47 5.38 -37.38
CA LEU A 943 13.11 4.24 -38.07
C LEU A 943 12.25 3.54 -39.16
N GLN A 944 10.93 3.67 -39.12
CA GLN A 944 10.03 3.28 -40.20
C GLN A 944 9.80 4.47 -41.13
N LYS A 945 10.03 4.28 -42.44
CA LYS A 945 9.65 5.29 -43.43
C LYS A 945 8.14 5.18 -43.65
N PRO A 946 7.36 6.26 -43.46
CA PRO A 946 5.95 6.27 -43.80
C PRO A 946 5.73 5.79 -45.24
N PRO A 947 4.68 4.99 -45.52
CA PRO A 947 4.38 4.56 -46.87
C PRO A 947 4.26 5.77 -47.81
N ARG A 948 4.95 5.74 -48.94
CA ARG A 948 4.79 6.79 -49.96
C ARG A 948 3.40 6.69 -50.59
N GLY A 949 2.78 7.85 -50.82
CA GLY A 949 1.54 7.97 -51.58
C GLY A 949 0.50 8.81 -50.85
N GLY A 950 -0.75 8.71 -51.31
CA GLY A 950 -1.87 9.46 -50.77
C GLY A 950 -3.16 8.65 -50.94
N GLU A 951 -4.21 9.28 -51.45
CA GLU A 951 -5.52 8.63 -51.55
C GLU A 951 -5.52 7.32 -52.38
N LEU A 952 -4.70 7.20 -53.44
CA LEU A 952 -4.59 5.97 -54.23
C LEU A 952 -4.03 4.79 -53.40
N THR A 953 -3.05 5.06 -52.54
CA THR A 953 -2.48 4.05 -51.64
C THR A 953 -3.53 3.63 -50.60
N LEU A 954 -4.27 4.59 -50.04
CA LEU A 954 -5.36 4.30 -49.10
C LEU A 954 -6.47 3.44 -49.75
N LYS A 955 -6.80 3.66 -51.03
CA LYS A 955 -7.74 2.82 -51.78
C LYS A 955 -7.24 1.38 -51.93
N ALA A 956 -5.95 1.18 -52.18
CA ALA A 956 -5.34 -0.15 -52.26
C ALA A 956 -5.35 -0.86 -50.89
N ILE A 957 -4.99 -0.13 -49.82
CA ILE A 957 -5.09 -0.63 -48.44
C ILE A 957 -6.53 -1.01 -48.11
N ALA A 958 -7.52 -0.19 -48.48
CA ALA A 958 -8.93 -0.48 -48.24
C ALA A 958 -9.41 -1.76 -48.94
N LEU A 959 -8.92 -2.05 -50.15
CA LEU A 959 -9.22 -3.30 -50.84
C LEU A 959 -8.64 -4.50 -50.09
N ALA A 960 -7.38 -4.41 -49.63
CA ALA A 960 -6.74 -5.47 -48.85
C ALA A 960 -7.43 -5.68 -47.49
N ALA A 961 -7.82 -4.61 -46.81
CA ALA A 961 -8.59 -4.66 -45.57
C ALA A 961 -9.92 -5.40 -45.74
N ARG A 962 -10.66 -5.13 -46.83
CA ARG A 962 -11.90 -5.86 -47.15
C ARG A 962 -11.68 -7.35 -47.34
N VAL A 963 -10.58 -7.74 -48.00
CA VAL A 963 -10.24 -9.14 -48.21
C VAL A 963 -9.95 -9.83 -46.87
N LEU A 964 -9.17 -9.19 -45.99
CA LEU A 964 -8.89 -9.74 -44.66
C LEU A 964 -10.16 -9.81 -43.79
N GLN A 965 -10.98 -8.77 -43.79
CA GLN A 965 -12.26 -8.75 -43.07
C GLN A 965 -13.19 -9.88 -43.54
N ALA A 966 -13.37 -10.02 -44.87
CA ALA A 966 -14.22 -11.06 -45.46
C ALA A 966 -13.70 -12.48 -45.18
N ALA A 967 -12.40 -12.63 -44.94
CA ALA A 967 -11.78 -13.89 -44.54
C ALA A 967 -11.83 -14.14 -43.01
N GLY A 968 -12.49 -13.29 -42.22
CA GLY A 968 -12.53 -13.41 -40.75
C GLY A 968 -11.19 -13.12 -40.07
N ARG A 969 -10.30 -12.38 -40.74
CA ARG A 969 -8.94 -12.06 -40.28
C ARG A 969 -8.79 -10.58 -39.89
N GLY A 970 -9.86 -9.93 -39.45
CA GLY A 970 -9.85 -8.51 -39.04
C GLY A 970 -8.86 -8.20 -37.90
N ASP A 971 -8.64 -9.15 -36.99
CA ASP A 971 -7.74 -8.99 -35.83
C ASP A 971 -6.31 -9.48 -36.08
N SER A 972 -6.00 -9.90 -37.31
CA SER A 972 -4.71 -10.51 -37.62
C SER A 972 -3.58 -9.46 -37.59
N PRO A 973 -2.32 -9.90 -37.37
CA PRO A 973 -1.17 -8.99 -37.46
C PRO A 973 -1.08 -8.24 -38.81
N GLU A 974 -1.49 -8.89 -39.90
CA GLU A 974 -1.54 -8.27 -41.23
C GLU A 974 -2.60 -7.18 -41.33
N ALA A 975 -3.78 -7.39 -40.75
CA ALA A 975 -4.83 -6.37 -40.71
C ALA A 975 -4.38 -5.15 -39.89
N ARG A 976 -3.79 -5.37 -38.72
CA ARG A 976 -3.19 -4.30 -37.90
C ARG A 976 -2.10 -3.54 -38.66
N ALA A 977 -1.25 -4.23 -39.41
CA ALA A 977 -0.23 -3.59 -40.25
C ALA A 977 -0.83 -2.68 -41.34
N LEU A 978 -1.96 -3.06 -41.96
CA LEU A 978 -2.66 -2.22 -42.93
C LEU A 978 -3.22 -0.94 -42.30
N VAL A 979 -3.85 -1.03 -41.12
CA VAL A 979 -4.34 0.15 -40.38
C VAL A 979 -3.17 1.06 -40.02
N SER A 980 -2.07 0.51 -39.51
CA SER A 980 -0.86 1.27 -39.19
C SER A 980 -0.29 1.99 -40.42
N GLN A 981 -0.25 1.35 -41.59
CA GLN A 981 0.18 2.01 -42.83
C GLN A 981 -0.75 3.17 -43.22
N ALA A 982 -2.07 2.98 -43.16
CA ALA A 982 -3.03 4.04 -43.44
C ALA A 982 -2.90 5.21 -42.45
N ARG A 983 -2.68 4.92 -41.17
CA ARG A 983 -2.47 5.91 -40.10
C ARG A 983 -1.25 6.78 -40.37
N LEU A 984 -0.12 6.17 -40.72
CA LEU A 984 1.12 6.89 -41.04
C LEU A 984 0.94 7.83 -42.24
N ILE A 985 0.17 7.43 -43.25
CA ILE A 985 -0.17 8.29 -44.41
C ILE A 985 -0.99 9.51 -43.95
N VAL A 986 -1.98 9.32 -43.07
CA VAL A 986 -2.77 10.43 -42.50
C VAL A 986 -1.89 11.37 -41.70
N GLN A 987 -1.08 10.85 -40.77
CA GLN A 987 -0.19 11.66 -39.94
C GLN A 987 0.80 12.48 -40.77
N GLN A 988 1.39 11.89 -41.81
CA GLN A 988 2.29 12.60 -42.71
C GLN A 988 1.59 13.76 -43.44
N LYS A 989 0.33 13.58 -43.83
CA LYS A 989 -0.48 14.60 -44.50
C LYS A 989 -0.89 15.72 -43.53
N THR A 990 -1.35 15.36 -42.33
CA THR A 990 -1.79 16.30 -41.28
C THR A 990 -0.64 17.18 -40.78
N GLY A 991 0.57 16.62 -40.65
CA GLY A 991 1.74 17.34 -40.16
C GLY A 991 1.49 17.95 -38.78
N ARG A 992 1.75 19.26 -38.65
CA ARG A 992 1.59 20.02 -37.38
C ARG A 992 0.15 20.49 -37.11
N HIS A 993 -0.76 20.38 -38.08
CA HIS A 993 -2.08 20.99 -38.02
C HIS A 993 -3.16 19.96 -37.70
N VAL A 994 -3.15 19.47 -36.47
CA VAL A 994 -4.23 18.62 -35.95
C VAL A 994 -5.49 19.47 -35.77
N THR A 995 -6.58 19.12 -36.45
CA THR A 995 -7.87 19.82 -36.39
C THR A 995 -8.99 18.85 -36.03
N ALA A 996 -10.08 19.33 -35.43
CA ALA A 996 -11.29 18.54 -35.16
C ALA A 996 -11.76 17.68 -36.35
N ALA A 997 -11.67 18.24 -37.57
CA ALA A 997 -12.10 17.57 -38.79
C ALA A 997 -11.30 16.30 -39.09
N VAL A 998 -10.01 16.28 -38.75
CA VAL A 998 -9.09 15.14 -38.84
C VAL A 998 -9.19 14.26 -37.60
N SER A 999 -9.19 14.87 -36.41
CA SER A 999 -9.12 14.18 -35.12
C SER A 999 -10.23 13.15 -34.92
N LYS A 1000 -11.48 13.52 -35.21
CA LYS A 1000 -12.62 12.62 -35.02
C LYS A 1000 -12.53 11.33 -35.86
N PRO A 1001 -12.44 11.39 -37.21
CA PRO A 1001 -12.30 10.17 -38.01
C PRO A 1001 -10.97 9.43 -37.79
N PHE A 1002 -9.93 10.11 -37.29
CA PHE A 1002 -8.68 9.45 -36.92
C PHE A 1002 -8.83 8.59 -35.65
N ALA A 1003 -9.42 9.15 -34.59
CA ALA A 1003 -9.65 8.45 -33.33
C ALA A 1003 -10.66 7.29 -33.52
N GLU A 1004 -11.74 7.52 -34.27
CA GLU A 1004 -12.74 6.50 -34.62
C GLU A 1004 -12.10 5.28 -35.31
N ALA A 1005 -11.08 5.51 -36.14
CA ALA A 1005 -10.41 4.42 -36.83
C ALA A 1005 -9.66 3.47 -35.87
N ASP A 1006 -9.10 4.00 -34.78
CA ASP A 1006 -8.40 3.19 -33.79
C ASP A 1006 -9.41 2.35 -32.99
N HIS A 1007 -10.54 2.94 -32.59
CA HIS A 1007 -11.66 2.23 -31.96
C HIS A 1007 -12.16 1.06 -32.83
N LEU A 1008 -12.47 1.33 -34.11
CA LEU A 1008 -12.93 0.31 -35.06
C LEU A 1008 -11.90 -0.81 -35.26
N ALA A 1009 -10.60 -0.47 -35.32
CA ALA A 1009 -9.54 -1.45 -35.48
C ALA A 1009 -9.40 -2.35 -34.25
N LEU A 1010 -9.57 -1.82 -33.04
CA LEU A 1010 -9.57 -2.60 -31.80
C LEU A 1010 -10.78 -3.54 -31.70
N GLY A 1011 -11.92 -3.15 -32.27
CA GLY A 1011 -13.12 -3.99 -32.42
C GLY A 1011 -13.07 -4.97 -33.60
N GLY A 1012 -11.97 -5.03 -34.36
CA GLY A 1012 -11.79 -5.94 -35.49
C GLY A 1012 -12.45 -5.50 -36.80
N ASP A 1013 -12.98 -4.29 -36.90
CA ASP A 1013 -13.47 -3.68 -38.14
C ASP A 1013 -12.34 -2.94 -38.88
N VAL A 1014 -11.45 -3.71 -39.51
CA VAL A 1014 -10.33 -3.16 -40.28
C VAL A 1014 -10.82 -2.38 -41.51
N THR A 1015 -11.99 -2.72 -42.07
CA THR A 1015 -12.54 -2.02 -43.24
C THR A 1015 -13.05 -0.63 -42.86
N GLY A 1016 -13.81 -0.54 -41.77
CA GLY A 1016 -14.26 0.71 -41.18
C GLY A 1016 -13.10 1.59 -40.75
N ALA A 1017 -12.09 1.03 -40.09
CA ALA A 1017 -10.89 1.74 -39.68
C ALA A 1017 -10.18 2.44 -40.85
N VAL A 1018 -9.92 1.72 -41.94
CA VAL A 1018 -9.26 2.31 -43.13
C VAL A 1018 -10.15 3.34 -43.83
N ALA A 1019 -11.48 3.13 -43.83
CA ALA A 1019 -12.42 4.11 -44.36
C ALA A 1019 -12.41 5.41 -43.56
N ALA A 1020 -12.42 5.33 -42.23
CA ALA A 1020 -12.33 6.47 -41.33
C ALA A 1020 -10.99 7.22 -41.50
N LEU A 1021 -9.86 6.52 -41.58
CA LEU A 1021 -8.55 7.12 -41.91
C LEU A 1021 -8.54 7.80 -43.28
N THR A 1022 -9.24 7.25 -44.28
CA THR A 1022 -9.38 7.89 -45.59
C THR A 1022 -10.17 9.21 -45.51
N VAL A 1023 -11.19 9.27 -44.64
CA VAL A 1023 -11.90 10.53 -44.36
C VAL A 1023 -11.00 11.52 -43.66
N ALA A 1024 -10.22 11.08 -42.66
CA ALA A 1024 -9.24 11.92 -41.98
C ALA A 1024 -8.20 12.50 -42.96
N PHE A 1025 -7.67 11.66 -43.87
CA PHE A 1025 -6.73 12.09 -44.91
C PHE A 1025 -7.29 13.18 -45.82
N ARG A 1026 -8.57 13.10 -46.20
CA ARG A 1026 -9.21 14.09 -47.08
C ARG A 1026 -9.47 15.43 -46.39
N ARG A 1027 -9.49 15.45 -45.06
CA ARG A 1027 -9.81 16.63 -44.23
C ARG A 1027 -8.56 17.34 -43.69
N GLY A 1028 -7.40 16.69 -43.70
CA GLY A 1028 -6.08 17.30 -43.49
C GLY A 1028 -5.48 17.75 -44.80
#